data_AF-A0A5C7XAJ0-F1
#
_entry.id   AF-A0A5C7XAJ0-F1
#
_cell.length_a   1.000
_cell.length_b   1.000
_cell.length_c   1.000
_cell.angle_alpha   90.00
_cell.angle_beta   90.00
_cell.angle_gamma   90.00
#
_symmetry.space_group_name_H-M   'P 1'
#
loop_
_entity.id
_entity.type
_entity.pdbx_description
1 polymer ?
#
loop_
_entity_poly.entity_id
_entity_poly.type
_entity_poly.pdbx_seq_one_letter_code
_entity_poly.pdbx_strand_id
1 'polypeptide(L)'
;MDRDDYFRLNGIEVGFSEKTEVCVARGRLRLRLQTPPMRLTRDLHNGMADRAWRPIPDFYMADGLRILAPSGIALPEGRYGQTLTWPYRDEREQRCALHVYGPHGGVDFFGTLRVEAGWLALEGAIGFGTDAPEYDEVMPISVRKRFEPLPLIPPRRTLSLEEALATPPDEVFELQIADARAETLSETIRPFAKLERLGIAFHRAGPCGAPQALPPVLFEFERLHTLYLTAYGEVFDALPPEIAALTRLEELGLSGLGLTKVSDALISLPRLERLNLDYNRLTTLPERIGDMPGLRELSIRGNRFVSLPKNLANIPKLDVDHPKRALFQDVGYRSKNAASIDESLFDLSRHPALGARLEKALDTVSDDVQLKRMALECSTYALYAESESVAAPVPLGGSKTGGAPHLPVDVAHPMDRNGLLSLFLAQIDLAEIAHLQPWLPRRGMLYFFVDDTQYAEDATVLYVDRAREDLAIYAYGASTRWRDSDLDIDNLPAEYALRFSAGVSVPNFYNIGGHAAARHPQWGGLFDEEETDDVGRIRIERFCDAMIEFDDTLGDRGLKPHARAHSIGAQVFTQHESPQEQAAAAMGGFAHEWMNLLCLESVGDFCFWDAGTLTFSVHKRDLAVADFARVVATIESS
;
A
#
# COMPACT_ATOMS: atom_id res chain seq x y z
N MET A 1 -44.04 -18.34 -19.30
CA MET A 1 -42.91 -18.51 -18.37
C MET A 1 -42.36 -17.12 -18.12
N ASP A 2 -42.91 -16.43 -17.13
CA ASP A 2 -42.50 -15.06 -16.77
C ASP A 2 -41.04 -15.09 -16.32
N ARG A 3 -40.16 -14.39 -17.02
CA ARG A 3 -38.84 -14.07 -16.48
C ARG A 3 -39.02 -12.92 -15.48
N ASP A 4 -38.99 -13.25 -14.18
CA ASP A 4 -39.18 -12.29 -13.08
C ASP A 4 -38.07 -11.24 -12.95
N ASP A 5 -36.85 -11.57 -13.40
CA ASP A 5 -35.67 -10.72 -13.32
C ASP A 5 -35.24 -10.31 -14.73
N TYR A 6 -35.00 -9.02 -14.97
CA TYR A 6 -34.42 -8.53 -16.22
C TYR A 6 -33.59 -7.27 -16.01
N PHE A 7 -32.63 -7.06 -16.89
CA PHE A 7 -31.90 -5.80 -17.07
C PHE A 7 -31.96 -5.48 -18.56
N ARG A 8 -32.60 -4.37 -18.92
CA ARG A 8 -32.75 -3.91 -20.31
C ARG A 8 -32.12 -2.54 -20.53
N LEU A 9 -31.39 -2.42 -21.63
CA LEU A 9 -30.85 -1.17 -22.17
C LEU A 9 -31.43 -0.96 -23.55
N ASN A 10 -32.08 0.19 -23.76
CA ASN A 10 -32.81 0.51 -24.98
C ASN A 10 -33.79 -0.61 -25.43
N GLY A 11 -34.45 -1.25 -24.46
CA GLY A 11 -35.37 -2.37 -24.70
C GLY A 11 -34.71 -3.74 -24.94
N ILE A 12 -33.38 -3.80 -25.07
CA ILE A 12 -32.60 -5.04 -25.27
C ILE A 12 -32.20 -5.63 -23.92
N GLU A 13 -32.52 -6.91 -23.69
CA GLU A 13 -32.15 -7.61 -22.45
C GLU A 13 -30.66 -7.97 -22.44
N VAL A 14 -29.92 -7.39 -21.50
CA VAL A 14 -28.46 -7.53 -21.37
C VAL A 14 -28.03 -8.48 -20.25
N GLY A 15 -28.96 -8.86 -19.37
CA GLY A 15 -28.72 -9.80 -18.28
C GLY A 15 -27.94 -9.22 -17.10
N PHE A 16 -27.76 -10.05 -16.07
CA PHE A 16 -27.03 -9.72 -14.85
C PHE A 16 -25.73 -10.51 -14.77
N SER A 17 -24.68 -9.88 -14.24
CA SER A 17 -23.47 -10.56 -13.78
C SER A 17 -23.69 -11.20 -12.40
N GLU A 18 -22.81 -12.14 -12.05
CA GLU A 18 -22.78 -12.78 -10.73
C GLU A 18 -22.52 -11.79 -9.57
N LYS A 19 -21.99 -10.60 -9.87
CA LYS A 19 -21.71 -9.54 -8.89
C LYS A 19 -22.93 -8.66 -8.59
N THR A 20 -24.09 -8.97 -9.17
CA THR A 20 -25.34 -8.25 -8.91
C THR A 20 -25.91 -8.66 -7.56
N GLU A 21 -26.14 -7.68 -6.69
CA GLU A 21 -26.78 -7.86 -5.38
C GLU A 21 -27.73 -6.71 -5.05
N VAL A 22 -28.82 -7.07 -4.36
CA VAL A 22 -29.74 -6.14 -3.71
C VAL A 22 -29.97 -6.72 -2.33
N CYS A 23 -29.62 -5.97 -1.27
CA CYS A 23 -29.79 -6.43 0.10
C CYS A 23 -30.21 -5.29 1.03
N VAL A 24 -30.80 -5.64 2.16
CA VAL A 24 -31.11 -4.67 3.21
C VAL A 24 -30.01 -4.73 4.26
N ALA A 25 -29.34 -3.61 4.48
CA ALA A 25 -28.26 -3.47 5.46
C ALA A 25 -28.46 -2.19 6.28
N ARG A 26 -28.38 -2.28 7.61
CA ARG A 26 -28.55 -1.15 8.55
C ARG A 26 -29.86 -0.36 8.31
N GLY A 27 -30.96 -1.06 8.01
CA GLY A 27 -32.26 -0.45 7.75
C GLY A 27 -32.40 0.26 6.40
N ARG A 28 -31.42 0.14 5.49
CA ARG A 28 -31.40 0.73 4.15
C ARG A 28 -31.26 -0.33 3.06
N LEU A 29 -31.75 -0.02 1.86
CA LEU A 29 -31.62 -0.87 0.68
C LEU A 29 -30.29 -0.59 -0.05
N ARG A 30 -29.33 -1.51 0.01
CA ARG A 30 -28.09 -1.42 -0.78
C ARG A 30 -28.34 -2.01 -2.16
N LEU A 31 -28.00 -1.23 -3.19
CA LEU A 31 -28.10 -1.62 -4.60
C LEU A 31 -26.72 -1.70 -5.24
N ARG A 32 -26.43 -2.86 -5.84
CA ARG A 32 -25.31 -3.09 -6.75
C ARG A 32 -25.81 -3.91 -7.93
N LEU A 33 -26.26 -3.23 -8.97
CA LEU A 33 -26.74 -3.88 -10.20
C LEU A 33 -25.62 -3.84 -11.23
N GLN A 34 -25.20 -4.98 -11.76
CA GLN A 34 -24.11 -5.04 -12.72
C GLN A 34 -24.41 -6.00 -13.86
N THR A 35 -24.23 -5.55 -15.10
CA THR A 35 -24.34 -6.40 -16.29
C THR A 35 -23.05 -7.21 -16.53
N PRO A 36 -23.10 -8.33 -17.27
CA PRO A 36 -21.89 -8.96 -17.79
C PRO A 36 -21.11 -8.01 -18.72
N PRO A 37 -19.87 -8.37 -19.09
CA PRO A 37 -19.16 -7.71 -20.19
C PRO A 37 -20.03 -7.74 -21.45
N MET A 38 -20.12 -6.62 -22.16
CA MET A 38 -20.99 -6.50 -23.33
C MET A 38 -20.40 -5.60 -24.40
N ARG A 39 -20.79 -5.84 -25.65
CA ARG A 39 -20.48 -4.96 -26.78
C ARG A 39 -21.59 -3.93 -26.93
N LEU A 40 -21.25 -2.65 -26.84
CA LEU A 40 -22.22 -1.57 -27.07
C LEU A 40 -22.41 -1.38 -28.57
N THR A 41 -23.50 -1.93 -29.11
CA THR A 41 -23.91 -1.70 -30.51
C THR A 41 -24.75 -0.43 -30.64
N ARG A 42 -24.88 0.10 -31.86
CA ARG A 42 -25.74 1.26 -32.16
C ARG A 42 -27.17 1.10 -31.64
N ASP A 43 -27.74 -0.10 -31.74
CA ASP A 43 -29.08 -0.42 -31.22
C ASP A 43 -29.17 -0.39 -29.69
N LEU A 44 -28.06 -0.54 -28.98
CA LEU A 44 -28.03 -0.61 -27.53
C LEU A 44 -27.78 0.77 -26.89
N HIS A 45 -27.00 1.64 -27.55
CA HIS A 45 -26.70 2.99 -27.07
C HIS A 45 -27.45 4.12 -27.80
N ASN A 46 -28.32 3.78 -28.75
CA ASN A 46 -29.16 4.73 -29.52
C ASN A 46 -28.40 5.94 -30.10
N GLY A 47 -27.17 5.76 -30.59
CA GLY A 47 -26.34 6.85 -31.14
C GLY A 47 -25.71 7.80 -30.12
N MET A 48 -25.96 7.66 -28.80
CA MET A 48 -25.31 8.48 -27.76
C MET A 48 -23.78 8.36 -27.73
N ALA A 49 -23.25 7.17 -27.98
CA ALA A 49 -21.80 6.98 -28.10
C ALA A 49 -21.24 7.82 -29.27
N ASP A 50 -21.95 7.96 -30.38
CA ASP A 50 -21.40 8.63 -31.57
C ASP A 50 -21.26 10.17 -31.44
N ARG A 51 -21.95 10.80 -30.47
CA ARG A 51 -21.95 12.27 -30.29
C ARG A 51 -20.96 12.77 -29.24
N ALA A 52 -20.89 12.11 -28.08
CA ALA A 52 -19.94 12.46 -27.02
C ALA A 52 -18.58 11.77 -27.20
N TRP A 53 -18.50 10.78 -28.10
CA TRP A 53 -17.34 9.93 -28.31
C TRP A 53 -16.96 9.98 -29.78
N ARG A 54 -15.68 10.23 -30.05
CA ARG A 54 -15.12 10.24 -31.42
C ARG A 54 -15.42 8.91 -32.13
N PRO A 55 -15.49 8.87 -33.48
CA PRO A 55 -16.20 7.82 -34.21
C PRO A 55 -15.50 6.48 -34.09
N ILE A 56 -15.92 5.67 -33.13
CA ILE A 56 -15.48 4.28 -32.96
C ILE A 56 -16.74 3.43 -33.12
N PRO A 57 -16.88 2.66 -34.21
CA PRO A 57 -17.97 1.70 -34.33
C PRO A 57 -17.85 0.63 -33.22
N ASP A 58 -18.97 0.30 -32.58
CA ASP A 58 -19.15 -0.82 -31.63
C ASP A 58 -17.95 -1.15 -30.71
N PHE A 59 -17.90 -0.58 -29.51
CA PHE A 59 -16.85 -0.84 -28.52
C PHE A 59 -17.24 -1.91 -27.47
N TYR A 60 -16.25 -2.59 -26.88
CA TYR A 60 -16.42 -3.67 -25.90
C TYR A 60 -16.15 -3.20 -24.46
N MET A 61 -17.14 -3.31 -23.58
CA MET A 61 -17.02 -3.00 -22.16
C MET A 61 -16.64 -4.24 -21.34
N ALA A 62 -15.39 -4.34 -20.92
CA ALA A 62 -14.89 -5.44 -20.09
C ALA A 62 -15.55 -5.53 -18.71
N ASP A 63 -16.01 -4.41 -18.14
CA ASP A 63 -16.53 -4.33 -16.77
C ASP A 63 -18.07 -4.25 -16.66
N GLY A 64 -18.77 -4.16 -17.79
CA GLY A 64 -20.22 -3.95 -17.88
C GLY A 64 -20.70 -2.60 -17.33
N LEU A 65 -22.02 -2.36 -17.38
CA LEU A 65 -22.70 -1.22 -16.76
C LEU A 65 -22.98 -1.53 -15.29
N ARG A 66 -22.71 -0.58 -14.40
CA ARG A 66 -22.89 -0.70 -12.94
C ARG A 66 -23.77 0.41 -12.39
N ILE A 67 -24.78 0.06 -11.61
CA ILE A 67 -25.63 1.00 -10.86
C ILE A 67 -25.41 0.76 -9.37
N LEU A 68 -24.96 1.79 -8.65
CA LEU A 68 -24.53 1.72 -7.26
C LEU A 68 -25.21 2.78 -6.40
N ALA A 69 -25.66 2.37 -5.20
CA ALA A 69 -26.06 3.27 -4.12
C ALA A 69 -25.08 3.13 -2.94
N PRO A 70 -23.99 3.93 -2.86
CA PRO A 70 -22.90 3.75 -1.90
C PRO A 70 -23.35 3.78 -0.43
N SER A 71 -24.26 4.71 -0.10
CA SER A 71 -24.81 4.91 1.24
C SER A 71 -26.08 4.10 1.53
N GLY A 72 -26.56 3.32 0.56
CA GLY A 72 -27.87 2.66 0.59
C GLY A 72 -29.04 3.64 0.49
N ILE A 73 -30.19 3.15 0.05
CA ILE A 73 -31.42 3.93 -0.12
C ILE A 73 -32.24 3.84 1.17
N ALA A 74 -32.48 4.97 1.80
CA ALA A 74 -33.49 5.09 2.86
C ALA A 74 -34.87 5.23 2.21
N LEU A 75 -35.79 4.33 2.57
CA LEU A 75 -37.19 4.50 2.19
C LEU A 75 -37.88 5.43 3.19
N PRO A 76 -38.67 6.43 2.73
CA PRO A 76 -39.44 7.29 3.62
C PRO A 76 -40.29 6.47 4.60
N GLU A 77 -40.46 6.89 5.86
CA GLU A 77 -41.23 6.11 6.87
C GLU A 77 -40.72 4.68 7.19
N GLY A 78 -39.63 4.19 6.57
CA GLY A 78 -39.06 2.88 6.86
C GLY A 78 -39.95 1.68 6.48
N ARG A 79 -40.67 1.72 5.35
CA ARG A 79 -41.53 0.61 4.88
C ARG A 79 -41.44 0.35 3.37
N TYR A 80 -41.77 -0.86 2.95
CA TYR A 80 -41.93 -1.23 1.53
C TYR A 80 -43.20 -0.60 0.93
N GLY A 81 -43.30 -0.59 -0.41
CA GLY A 81 -44.46 -0.09 -1.16
C GLY A 81 -44.29 1.34 -1.69
N GLN A 82 -43.04 1.81 -1.81
CA GLN A 82 -42.74 3.19 -2.16
C GLN A 82 -42.11 3.32 -3.54
N THR A 83 -42.36 4.47 -4.16
CA THR A 83 -41.76 4.85 -5.44
C THR A 83 -40.94 6.12 -5.21
N LEU A 84 -39.64 6.05 -5.49
CA LEU A 84 -38.72 7.18 -5.44
C LEU A 84 -38.46 7.67 -6.85
N THR A 85 -38.35 8.98 -7.05
CA THR A 85 -38.10 9.61 -8.35
C THR A 85 -36.75 10.31 -8.34
N TRP A 86 -35.90 10.05 -9.33
CA TRP A 86 -34.59 10.69 -9.51
C TRP A 86 -34.65 11.91 -10.43
N PRO A 87 -33.97 13.03 -10.07
CA PRO A 87 -33.06 13.19 -8.93
C PRO A 87 -33.78 13.16 -7.57
N TYR A 88 -33.41 12.21 -6.71
CA TYR A 88 -34.06 11.99 -5.42
C TYR A 88 -33.38 12.86 -4.37
N ARG A 89 -34.17 13.58 -3.58
CA ARG A 89 -33.70 14.32 -2.41
C ARG A 89 -34.20 13.65 -1.15
N ASP A 90 -33.34 13.53 -0.15
CA ASP A 90 -33.75 13.03 1.16
C ASP A 90 -34.50 14.10 1.96
N GLU A 91 -34.90 13.76 3.19
CA GLU A 91 -35.62 14.64 4.12
C GLU A 91 -34.82 15.91 4.50
N ARG A 92 -33.52 15.97 4.18
CA ARG A 92 -32.63 17.12 4.41
C ARG A 92 -32.39 17.91 3.13
N GLU A 93 -33.18 17.69 2.08
CA GLU A 93 -33.04 18.27 0.74
C GLU A 93 -31.70 17.94 0.06
N GLN A 94 -30.96 16.94 0.55
CA GLN A 94 -29.69 16.53 -0.06
C GLN A 94 -29.94 15.55 -1.21
N ARG A 95 -29.25 15.79 -2.33
CA ARG A 95 -29.33 14.92 -3.51
C ARG A 95 -28.73 13.56 -3.18
N CYS A 96 -29.55 12.52 -3.21
CA CYS A 96 -29.12 11.14 -3.07
C CYS A 96 -28.60 10.63 -4.41
N ALA A 97 -27.32 10.26 -4.47
CA ALA A 97 -26.71 9.78 -5.70
C ALA A 97 -27.03 8.30 -5.97
N LEU A 98 -27.55 8.02 -7.17
CA LEU A 98 -27.57 6.69 -7.77
C LEU A 98 -26.52 6.68 -8.87
N HIS A 99 -25.32 6.21 -8.54
CA HIS A 99 -24.18 6.31 -9.44
C HIS A 99 -24.27 5.27 -10.55
N VAL A 100 -24.13 5.71 -11.79
CA VAL A 100 -24.05 4.83 -12.96
C VAL A 100 -22.64 4.90 -13.54
N TYR A 101 -21.93 3.77 -13.49
CA TYR A 101 -20.58 3.62 -14.03
C TYR A 101 -20.60 2.72 -15.26
N GLY A 102 -19.85 3.12 -16.28
CA GLY A 102 -19.73 2.37 -17.53
C GLY A 102 -18.89 3.15 -18.54
N PRO A 103 -19.48 3.82 -19.54
CA PRO A 103 -18.72 4.57 -20.54
C PRO A 103 -17.94 5.70 -19.85
N HIS A 104 -16.60 5.78 -20.05
CA HIS A 104 -15.68 6.80 -19.49
C HIS A 104 -16.29 8.20 -19.19
N GLY A 105 -16.75 8.41 -17.95
CA GLY A 105 -17.38 9.67 -17.53
C GLY A 105 -18.75 9.39 -16.93
N GLY A 106 -18.95 9.82 -15.68
CA GLY A 106 -20.17 9.54 -14.92
C GLY A 106 -21.43 10.04 -15.66
N VAL A 107 -22.40 9.15 -15.84
CA VAL A 107 -23.74 9.48 -16.33
C VAL A 107 -24.74 9.40 -15.18
N ASP A 108 -25.79 10.20 -15.23
CA ASP A 108 -26.82 10.27 -14.19
C ASP A 108 -28.05 9.44 -14.59
N PHE A 109 -28.73 8.87 -13.60
CA PHE A 109 -30.02 8.20 -13.77
C PHE A 109 -31.18 9.18 -13.57
N PHE A 110 -32.15 9.13 -14.47
CA PHE A 110 -33.40 9.88 -14.42
C PHE A 110 -34.57 8.91 -14.55
N GLY A 111 -35.45 8.86 -13.54
CA GLY A 111 -36.56 7.92 -13.57
C GLY A 111 -37.05 7.55 -12.20
N THR A 112 -37.68 6.39 -12.09
CA THR A 112 -38.31 5.91 -10.85
C THR A 112 -37.70 4.61 -10.38
N LEU A 113 -37.61 4.46 -9.05
CA LEU A 113 -37.32 3.21 -8.37
C LEU A 113 -38.53 2.85 -7.51
N ARG A 114 -39.21 1.76 -7.86
CA ARG A 114 -40.26 1.17 -7.05
C ARG A 114 -39.70 0.03 -6.21
N VAL A 115 -39.94 0.08 -4.91
CA VAL A 115 -39.47 -0.94 -3.96
C VAL A 115 -40.64 -1.58 -3.24
N GLU A 116 -40.87 -2.85 -3.51
CA GLU A 116 -41.87 -3.69 -2.84
C GLU A 116 -41.16 -4.76 -2.00
N ALA A 117 -41.93 -5.45 -1.15
CA ALA A 117 -41.39 -6.60 -0.42
C ALA A 117 -41.02 -7.71 -1.41
N GLY A 118 -39.72 -7.98 -1.54
CA GLY A 118 -39.16 -9.07 -2.34
C GLY A 118 -38.76 -8.71 -3.78
N TRP A 119 -39.06 -7.51 -4.26
CA TRP A 119 -38.63 -7.05 -5.58
C TRP A 119 -38.53 -5.54 -5.70
N LEU A 120 -37.67 -5.08 -6.60
CA LEU A 120 -37.60 -3.68 -7.03
C LEU A 120 -37.68 -3.57 -8.54
N ALA A 121 -38.15 -2.43 -9.02
CA ALA A 121 -38.09 -2.05 -10.43
C ALA A 121 -37.52 -0.65 -10.57
N LEU A 122 -36.59 -0.50 -11.49
CA LEU A 122 -35.98 0.76 -11.89
C LEU A 122 -36.38 1.02 -13.34
N GLU A 123 -37.08 2.13 -13.58
CA GLU A 123 -37.61 2.50 -14.90
C GLU A 123 -37.24 3.95 -15.20
N GLY A 124 -36.54 4.20 -16.30
CA GLY A 124 -36.07 5.54 -16.63
C GLY A 124 -35.11 5.59 -17.81
N ALA A 125 -34.16 6.51 -17.74
CA ALA A 125 -33.09 6.66 -18.72
C ALA A 125 -31.78 7.11 -18.04
N ILE A 126 -30.65 6.89 -18.71
CA ILE A 126 -29.35 7.42 -18.30
C ILE A 126 -28.84 8.42 -19.34
N GLY A 127 -28.26 9.53 -18.89
CA GLY A 127 -27.82 10.61 -19.77
C GLY A 127 -26.83 11.56 -19.10
N PHE A 128 -26.38 12.56 -19.86
CA PHE A 128 -25.51 13.63 -19.36
C PHE A 128 -26.36 14.82 -18.84
N GLY A 129 -25.93 15.42 -17.73
CA GLY A 129 -26.59 16.58 -17.11
C GLY A 129 -27.07 16.31 -15.69
N THR A 130 -27.42 17.36 -14.93
CA THR A 130 -27.71 17.25 -13.48
C THR A 130 -29.20 17.28 -13.12
N ASP A 131 -30.04 17.96 -13.92
CA ASP A 131 -31.39 18.33 -13.48
C ASP A 131 -32.52 18.02 -14.49
N ALA A 132 -32.26 18.00 -15.80
CA ALA A 132 -33.20 17.53 -16.82
C ALA A 132 -32.48 17.30 -18.17
N PRO A 133 -32.33 16.05 -18.65
CA PRO A 133 -31.73 15.82 -19.94
C PRO A 133 -32.73 16.10 -21.07
N GLU A 134 -32.25 16.61 -22.21
CA GLU A 134 -33.05 16.69 -23.44
C GLU A 134 -33.33 15.27 -23.97
N TYR A 135 -34.55 15.04 -24.50
CA TYR A 135 -35.04 13.71 -24.88
C TYR A 135 -34.17 12.98 -25.94
N ASP A 136 -33.38 13.71 -26.71
CA ASP A 136 -32.52 13.17 -27.77
C ASP A 136 -31.12 12.76 -27.27
N GLU A 137 -30.82 12.89 -25.97
CA GLU A 137 -29.51 12.61 -25.35
C GLU A 137 -29.60 11.68 -24.14
N VAL A 138 -30.52 10.72 -24.16
CA VAL A 138 -30.67 9.71 -23.10
C VAL A 138 -30.78 8.28 -23.63
N MET A 139 -30.29 7.33 -22.85
CA MET A 139 -30.41 5.89 -23.11
C MET A 139 -31.45 5.27 -22.17
N PRO A 140 -32.58 4.75 -22.68
CA PRO A 140 -33.61 4.12 -21.85
C PRO A 140 -33.07 2.91 -21.07
N ILE A 141 -33.45 2.80 -19.81
CA ILE A 141 -33.07 1.70 -18.93
C ILE A 141 -34.28 1.18 -18.15
N SER A 142 -34.38 -0.14 -18.07
CA SER A 142 -35.46 -0.83 -17.37
C SER A 142 -34.89 -2.05 -16.66
N VAL A 143 -35.02 -2.12 -15.34
CA VAL A 143 -34.47 -3.20 -14.52
C VAL A 143 -35.54 -3.69 -13.56
N ARG A 144 -35.67 -5.01 -13.43
CA ARG A 144 -36.47 -5.67 -12.40
C ARG A 144 -35.62 -6.72 -11.71
N LYS A 145 -35.54 -6.65 -10.38
CA LYS A 145 -34.67 -7.53 -9.59
C LYS A 145 -35.34 -7.98 -8.30
N ARG A 146 -35.31 -9.29 -8.04
CA ARG A 146 -35.74 -9.87 -6.76
C ARG A 146 -34.65 -9.79 -5.70
N PHE A 147 -35.08 -9.72 -4.44
CA PHE A 147 -34.22 -9.74 -3.26
C PHE A 147 -34.96 -10.31 -2.04
N GLU A 148 -34.23 -10.68 -0.99
CA GLU A 148 -34.83 -11.13 0.26
C GLU A 148 -35.28 -9.92 1.12
N PRO A 149 -36.59 -9.77 1.42
CA PRO A 149 -37.06 -8.63 2.19
C PRO A 149 -36.72 -8.79 3.68
N LEU A 150 -36.11 -7.76 4.27
CA LEU A 150 -35.92 -7.62 5.73
C LEU A 150 -36.64 -6.38 6.27
N PRO A 151 -36.91 -6.29 7.59
CA PRO A 151 -37.50 -5.09 8.19
C PRO A 151 -36.67 -3.83 7.88
N LEU A 152 -37.34 -2.79 7.40
CA LEU A 152 -36.75 -1.47 7.23
C LEU A 152 -36.92 -0.66 8.52
N ILE A 153 -35.96 0.21 8.81
CA ILE A 153 -35.98 1.08 9.99
C ILE A 153 -36.22 2.50 9.50
N PRO A 154 -37.12 3.28 10.12
CA PRO A 154 -37.31 4.68 9.77
C PRO A 154 -35.98 5.45 9.82
N PRO A 155 -35.77 6.43 8.92
CA PRO A 155 -34.58 7.26 8.95
C PRO A 155 -34.44 7.88 10.35
N ARG A 156 -33.30 7.61 11.00
CA ARG A 156 -32.97 8.21 12.28
C ARG A 156 -32.42 9.60 12.03
N ARG A 157 -32.95 10.60 12.73
CA ARG A 157 -32.39 11.96 12.74
C ARG A 157 -31.40 12.07 13.89
N THR A 158 -30.18 12.52 13.58
CA THR A 158 -29.22 12.98 14.59
C THR A 158 -29.74 14.26 15.23
N LEU A 159 -30.01 14.22 16.52
CA LEU A 159 -30.51 15.35 17.30
C LEU A 159 -29.36 16.07 18.01
N SER A 160 -29.46 17.39 18.13
CA SER A 160 -28.67 18.12 19.13
C SER A 160 -29.15 17.79 20.54
N LEU A 161 -28.37 18.15 21.57
CA LEU A 161 -28.82 17.96 22.96
C LEU A 161 -30.13 18.71 23.25
N GLU A 162 -30.29 19.93 22.76
CA GLU A 162 -31.50 20.73 22.94
C GLU A 162 -32.72 20.05 22.29
N GLU A 163 -32.55 19.56 21.06
CA GLU A 163 -33.62 18.85 20.33
C GLU A 163 -33.99 17.52 21.01
N ALA A 164 -33.00 16.78 21.50
CA ALA A 164 -33.21 15.52 22.19
C ALA A 164 -33.97 15.71 23.52
N LEU A 165 -33.68 16.77 24.28
CA LEU A 165 -34.40 17.12 25.51
C LEU A 165 -35.87 17.52 25.23
N ALA A 166 -36.17 18.01 24.03
CA ALA A 166 -37.53 18.34 23.60
C ALA A 166 -38.27 17.14 22.95
N THR A 167 -37.61 15.99 22.79
CA THR A 167 -38.15 14.79 22.15
C THR A 167 -38.42 13.71 23.20
N PRO A 168 -39.50 12.91 23.09
CA PRO A 168 -39.70 11.76 23.97
C PRO A 168 -38.43 10.86 24.00
N PRO A 169 -37.88 10.52 25.17
CA PRO A 169 -36.58 9.82 25.24
C PRO A 169 -36.53 8.49 24.49
N ASP A 170 -37.69 7.82 24.38
CA ASP A 170 -37.90 6.58 23.65
C ASP A 170 -37.82 6.69 22.12
N GLU A 171 -37.77 7.92 21.59
CA GLU A 171 -37.65 8.25 20.18
C GLU A 171 -36.26 8.79 19.81
N VAL A 172 -35.37 8.96 20.79
CA VAL A 172 -34.00 9.45 20.59
C VAL A 172 -33.06 8.28 20.36
N PHE A 173 -32.63 8.10 19.10
CA PHE A 173 -31.71 7.03 18.69
C PHE A 173 -30.32 7.56 18.31
N GLU A 174 -30.21 8.82 17.90
CA GLU A 174 -28.96 9.44 17.49
C GLU A 174 -28.81 10.81 18.14
N LEU A 175 -27.73 11.00 18.90
CA LEU A 175 -27.47 12.22 19.65
C LEU A 175 -26.07 12.74 19.37
N GLN A 176 -25.96 14.04 19.07
CA GLN A 176 -24.71 14.78 18.96
C GLN A 176 -24.68 15.91 20.00
N ILE A 177 -23.66 15.90 20.85
CA ILE A 177 -23.41 16.93 21.85
C ILE A 177 -22.11 17.65 21.47
N ALA A 178 -22.20 18.92 21.12
CA ALA A 178 -21.05 19.71 20.68
C ALA A 178 -20.25 20.31 21.84
N ASP A 179 -20.86 20.51 23.01
CA ASP A 179 -20.22 21.13 24.17
C ASP A 179 -20.65 20.40 25.45
N ALA A 180 -19.97 19.28 25.72
CA ALA A 180 -20.21 18.47 26.91
C ALA A 180 -19.20 18.79 28.02
N ARG A 181 -19.71 18.84 29.25
CA ARG A 181 -18.91 18.80 30.48
C ARG A 181 -18.96 17.40 31.07
N ALA A 182 -17.80 16.81 31.35
CA ALA A 182 -17.71 15.44 31.85
C ALA A 182 -18.45 15.26 33.18
N GLU A 183 -18.48 16.29 34.03
CA GLU A 183 -19.09 16.26 35.36
C GLU A 183 -20.62 16.16 35.32
N THR A 184 -21.26 16.73 34.31
CA THR A 184 -22.73 16.78 34.18
C THR A 184 -23.28 15.84 33.11
N LEU A 185 -22.41 15.17 32.35
CA LEU A 185 -22.81 14.32 31.23
C LEU A 185 -23.72 13.17 31.69
N SER A 186 -23.38 12.53 32.81
CA SER A 186 -24.10 11.36 33.33
C SER A 186 -25.58 11.60 33.54
N GLU A 187 -25.95 12.73 34.14
CA GLU A 187 -27.36 13.08 34.37
C GLU A 187 -28.07 13.47 33.08
N THR A 188 -27.32 14.06 32.14
CA THR A 188 -27.84 14.63 30.90
C THR A 188 -28.29 13.57 29.89
N ILE A 189 -27.50 12.51 29.69
CA ILE A 189 -27.75 11.53 28.63
C ILE A 189 -28.45 10.25 29.10
N ARG A 190 -28.46 9.98 30.41
CA ARG A 190 -29.07 8.78 31.03
C ARG A 190 -30.53 8.52 30.61
N PRO A 191 -31.40 9.52 30.35
CA PRO A 191 -32.77 9.27 29.89
C PRO A 191 -32.86 8.58 28.51
N PHE A 192 -31.85 8.72 27.64
CA PHE A 192 -31.90 8.27 26.25
C PHE A 192 -31.45 6.80 26.09
N ALA A 193 -32.17 5.87 26.72
CA ALA A 193 -31.77 4.44 26.79
C ALA A 193 -31.74 3.71 25.43
N LYS A 194 -32.32 4.27 24.37
CA LYS A 194 -32.37 3.67 23.03
C LYS A 194 -31.31 4.20 22.06
N LEU A 195 -30.30 4.92 22.55
CA LEU A 195 -29.21 5.42 21.72
C LEU A 195 -28.52 4.31 20.93
N GLU A 196 -28.49 4.50 19.62
CA GLU A 196 -27.80 3.68 18.63
C GLU A 196 -26.52 4.38 18.13
N ARG A 197 -26.51 5.73 18.14
CA ARG A 197 -25.31 6.55 17.87
C ARG A 197 -25.18 7.68 18.86
N LEU A 198 -23.97 7.89 19.36
CA LEU A 198 -23.65 8.98 20.28
C LEU A 198 -22.35 9.65 19.85
N GLY A 199 -22.41 10.95 19.60
CA GLY A 199 -21.25 11.80 19.36
C GLY A 199 -21.13 12.87 20.44
N ILE A 200 -19.97 13.02 21.04
CA ILE A 200 -19.71 14.00 22.09
C ILE A 200 -18.38 14.70 21.83
N ALA A 201 -18.41 16.01 21.83
CA ALA A 201 -17.23 16.86 21.92
C ALA A 201 -17.15 17.47 23.32
N PHE A 202 -16.06 17.20 24.02
CA PHE A 202 -15.73 17.78 25.32
C PHE A 202 -14.96 19.09 25.12
N HIS A 203 -15.39 20.15 25.80
CA HIS A 203 -14.69 21.42 25.82
C HIS A 203 -14.36 21.84 27.25
N ARG A 204 -13.11 22.29 27.43
CA ARG A 204 -12.66 22.87 28.69
C ARG A 204 -12.60 24.39 28.63
N ALA A 205 -13.13 25.06 29.65
CA ALA A 205 -12.90 26.48 29.90
C ALA A 205 -11.79 26.67 30.96
N GLY A 206 -10.51 26.49 30.61
CA GLY A 206 -9.39 26.83 31.50
C GLY A 206 -8.09 26.01 31.32
N PRO A 207 -6.95 26.43 31.93
CA PRO A 207 -5.64 25.79 31.73
C PRO A 207 -5.58 24.38 32.33
N CYS A 208 -4.81 23.50 31.66
CA CYS A 208 -4.63 22.06 31.89
C CYS A 208 -4.76 21.61 33.36
N GLY A 209 -5.78 20.81 33.66
CA GLY A 209 -5.89 20.07 34.93
C GLY A 209 -5.50 18.60 34.79
N ALA A 210 -5.51 17.88 35.91
CA ALA A 210 -5.16 16.46 35.97
C ALA A 210 -6.06 15.59 35.07
N PRO A 211 -5.55 14.46 34.55
CA PRO A 211 -6.35 13.50 33.78
C PRO A 211 -7.58 13.03 34.57
N GLN A 212 -8.74 12.94 33.92
CA GLN A 212 -9.98 12.46 34.50
C GLN A 212 -10.40 11.11 33.90
N ALA A 213 -11.28 10.38 34.60
CA ALA A 213 -11.88 9.16 34.05
C ALA A 213 -12.99 9.51 33.05
N LEU A 214 -13.15 8.67 32.02
CA LEU A 214 -14.32 8.78 31.13
C LEU A 214 -15.61 8.50 31.92
N PRO A 215 -16.70 9.28 31.71
CA PRO A 215 -17.96 9.07 32.42
C PRO A 215 -18.51 7.64 32.22
N PRO A 216 -18.74 6.85 33.28
CA PRO A 216 -19.17 5.44 33.16
C PRO A 216 -20.47 5.24 32.38
N VAL A 217 -21.36 6.23 32.40
CA VAL A 217 -22.66 6.20 31.69
C VAL A 217 -22.50 5.91 30.20
N LEU A 218 -21.37 6.29 29.59
CA LEU A 218 -21.10 6.09 28.16
C LEU A 218 -21.11 4.60 27.78
N PHE A 219 -20.79 3.74 28.74
CA PHE A 219 -20.66 2.31 28.55
C PHE A 219 -21.91 1.53 29.00
N GLU A 220 -22.97 2.22 29.44
CA GLU A 220 -24.25 1.63 29.83
C GLU A 220 -25.22 1.45 28.64
N PHE A 221 -24.96 2.10 27.50
CA PHE A 221 -25.85 2.09 26.33
C PHE A 221 -25.63 0.88 25.40
N GLU A 222 -26.18 -0.28 25.77
CA GLU A 222 -26.00 -1.57 25.07
C GLU A 222 -26.45 -1.59 23.59
N ARG A 223 -27.23 -0.60 23.15
CA ARG A 223 -27.71 -0.48 21.76
C ARG A 223 -26.78 0.32 20.85
N LEU A 224 -25.70 0.90 21.37
CA LEU A 224 -24.76 1.68 20.57
C LEU A 224 -24.07 0.84 19.51
N HIS A 225 -24.16 1.31 18.27
CA HIS A 225 -23.37 0.85 17.12
C HIS A 225 -22.23 1.81 16.83
N THR A 226 -22.39 3.08 17.18
CA THR A 226 -21.40 4.14 16.91
C THR A 226 -21.20 5.02 18.12
N LEU A 227 -19.95 5.18 18.55
CA LEU A 227 -19.56 6.10 19.62
C LEU A 227 -18.39 6.96 19.14
N TYR A 228 -18.59 8.27 19.09
CA TYR A 228 -17.56 9.25 18.77
C TYR A 228 -17.33 10.20 19.93
N LEU A 229 -16.12 10.21 20.47
CA LEU A 229 -15.70 11.10 21.54
C LEU A 229 -14.51 11.93 21.03
N THR A 230 -14.63 13.24 21.14
CA THR A 230 -13.54 14.18 20.87
C THR A 230 -13.35 15.13 22.03
N ALA A 231 -12.15 15.65 22.23
CA ALA A 231 -11.90 16.65 23.26
C ALA A 231 -10.95 17.74 22.77
N TYR A 232 -11.19 18.96 23.26
CA TYR A 232 -10.32 20.11 23.08
C TYR A 232 -9.95 20.67 24.46
N GLY A 233 -8.78 20.29 24.96
CA GLY A 233 -8.23 20.78 26.24
C GLY A 233 -8.58 19.94 27.48
N GLU A 234 -9.50 18.97 27.37
CA GLU A 234 -9.66 17.92 28.39
C GLU A 234 -8.65 16.79 28.19
N VAL A 235 -8.24 16.15 29.28
CA VAL A 235 -7.32 15.00 29.27
C VAL A 235 -7.98 13.86 30.03
N PHE A 236 -8.13 12.72 29.38
CA PHE A 236 -8.61 11.48 29.97
C PHE A 236 -7.47 10.49 30.17
N ASP A 237 -7.52 9.70 31.24
CA ASP A 237 -6.43 8.79 31.61
C ASP A 237 -6.32 7.60 30.64
N ALA A 238 -7.40 6.81 30.55
CA ALA A 238 -7.45 5.59 29.76
C ALA A 238 -8.89 5.26 29.29
N LEU A 239 -9.00 4.45 28.24
CA LEU A 239 -10.25 3.77 27.91
C LEU A 239 -10.47 2.63 28.92
N PRO A 240 -11.56 2.64 29.71
CA PRO A 240 -11.73 1.71 30.82
C PRO A 240 -12.32 0.36 30.33
N PRO A 241 -12.20 -0.73 31.12
CA PRO A 241 -12.64 -2.06 30.71
C PRO A 241 -14.15 -2.19 30.42
N GLU A 242 -14.96 -1.28 30.94
CA GLU A 242 -16.42 -1.19 30.73
C GLU A 242 -16.79 -1.05 29.25
N ILE A 243 -15.87 -0.63 28.37
CA ILE A 243 -16.08 -0.61 26.92
C ILE A 243 -16.58 -1.95 26.37
N ALA A 244 -16.18 -3.08 26.98
CA ALA A 244 -16.60 -4.41 26.59
C ALA A 244 -18.11 -4.66 26.73
N ALA A 245 -18.83 -3.83 27.51
CA ALA A 245 -20.29 -3.90 27.62
C ALA A 245 -21.00 -3.51 26.30
N LEU A 246 -20.36 -2.71 25.44
CA LEU A 246 -20.92 -2.24 24.18
C LEU A 246 -20.80 -3.29 23.06
N THR A 247 -21.34 -4.49 23.28
CA THR A 247 -21.21 -5.66 22.39
C THR A 247 -21.75 -5.47 20.95
N ARG A 248 -22.52 -4.40 20.72
CA ARG A 248 -23.08 -4.03 19.40
C ARG A 248 -22.27 -2.98 18.66
N LEU A 249 -21.20 -2.46 19.27
CA LEU A 249 -20.41 -1.38 18.71
C LEU A 249 -19.71 -1.84 17.43
N GLU A 250 -19.93 -1.09 16.35
CA GLU A 250 -19.34 -1.29 15.02
C GLU A 250 -18.27 -0.24 14.73
N GLU A 251 -18.45 0.97 15.25
CA GLU A 251 -17.57 2.12 15.00
C GLU A 251 -17.27 2.85 16.33
N LEU A 252 -15.99 2.98 16.65
CA LEU A 252 -15.51 3.69 17.84
C LEU A 252 -14.45 4.71 17.42
N GLY A 253 -14.69 5.99 17.67
CA GLY A 253 -13.67 7.02 17.51
C GLY A 253 -13.44 7.77 18.82
N LEU A 254 -12.18 7.83 19.22
CA LEU A 254 -11.71 8.44 20.46
C LEU A 254 -10.55 9.38 20.11
N SER A 255 -10.85 10.52 19.50
CA SER A 255 -9.81 11.41 18.96
C SER A 255 -9.52 12.58 19.89
N GLY A 256 -8.24 12.88 20.16
CA GLY A 256 -7.88 14.07 20.93
C GLY A 256 -8.22 14.02 22.42
N LEU A 257 -8.54 12.84 22.97
CA LEU A 257 -8.93 12.67 24.37
C LEU A 257 -7.73 12.70 25.34
N GLY A 258 -6.49 12.67 24.83
CA GLY A 258 -5.29 12.64 25.65
C GLY A 258 -5.01 11.30 26.32
N LEU A 259 -5.65 10.22 25.86
CA LEU A 259 -5.53 8.87 26.43
C LEU A 259 -4.07 8.41 26.44
N THR A 260 -3.64 7.84 27.56
CA THR A 260 -2.31 7.21 27.69
C THR A 260 -2.35 5.70 27.49
N LYS A 261 -3.51 5.08 27.71
CA LYS A 261 -3.74 3.64 27.59
C LYS A 261 -5.12 3.31 27.03
N VAL A 262 -5.21 2.13 26.42
CA VAL A 262 -6.46 1.50 25.99
C VAL A 262 -6.58 0.16 26.73
N SER A 263 -7.73 -0.13 27.34
CA SER A 263 -7.96 -1.41 28.02
C SER A 263 -7.94 -2.60 27.07
N ASP A 264 -7.33 -3.71 27.49
CA ASP A 264 -7.37 -4.99 26.77
C ASP A 264 -8.80 -5.51 26.56
N ALA A 265 -9.77 -5.09 27.38
CA ALA A 265 -11.17 -5.47 27.21
C ALA A 265 -11.74 -5.06 25.84
N LEU A 266 -11.16 -4.05 25.18
CA LEU A 266 -11.53 -3.62 23.83
C LEU A 266 -11.46 -4.77 22.81
N ILE A 267 -10.51 -5.70 22.96
CA ILE A 267 -10.30 -6.81 22.01
C ILE A 267 -11.46 -7.81 22.00
N SER A 268 -12.36 -7.75 23.00
CA SER A 268 -13.50 -8.65 23.14
C SER A 268 -14.73 -8.20 22.35
N LEU A 269 -14.71 -6.99 21.76
CA LEU A 269 -15.86 -6.47 21.01
C LEU A 269 -16.09 -7.26 19.71
N PRO A 270 -17.19 -8.01 19.58
CA PRO A 270 -17.36 -8.99 18.50
C PRO A 270 -17.70 -8.36 17.15
N ARG A 271 -18.09 -7.08 17.13
CA ARG A 271 -18.62 -6.39 15.95
C ARG A 271 -17.85 -5.14 15.56
N LEU A 272 -16.81 -4.75 16.29
CA LEU A 272 -16.09 -3.51 16.02
C LEU A 272 -15.36 -3.62 14.68
N GLU A 273 -15.76 -2.80 13.71
CA GLU A 273 -15.19 -2.75 12.36
C GLU A 273 -14.21 -1.59 12.18
N ARG A 274 -14.46 -0.44 12.84
CA ARG A 274 -13.63 0.75 12.71
C ARG A 274 -13.26 1.32 14.06
N LEU A 275 -11.96 1.54 14.26
CA LEU A 275 -11.40 2.12 15.47
C LEU A 275 -10.52 3.32 15.12
N ASN A 276 -10.85 4.49 15.64
CA ASN A 276 -10.01 5.68 15.55
C ASN A 276 -9.52 6.05 16.96
N LEU A 277 -8.20 6.16 17.12
CA LEU A 277 -7.50 6.56 18.34
C LEU A 277 -6.56 7.76 18.08
N ASP A 278 -6.85 8.57 17.06
CA ASP A 278 -5.97 9.64 16.62
C ASP A 278 -5.76 10.71 17.70
N TYR A 279 -4.61 11.37 17.64
CA TYR A 279 -4.25 12.53 18.45
C TYR A 279 -4.36 12.29 19.97
N ASN A 280 -4.02 11.08 20.43
CA ASN A 280 -3.89 10.75 21.85
C ASN A 280 -2.42 10.75 22.30
N ARG A 281 -2.14 10.21 23.49
CA ARG A 281 -0.80 10.09 24.08
C ARG A 281 -0.41 8.63 24.28
N LEU A 282 -0.94 7.73 23.44
CA LEU A 282 -0.70 6.29 23.54
C LEU A 282 0.76 5.97 23.23
N THR A 283 1.38 5.11 24.02
CA THR A 283 2.74 4.60 23.81
C THR A 283 2.78 3.16 23.31
N THR A 284 1.68 2.44 23.45
CA THR A 284 1.47 1.06 22.97
C THR A 284 -0.04 0.79 22.78
N LEU A 285 -0.39 -0.39 22.24
CA LEU A 285 -1.75 -0.91 22.10
C LEU A 285 -1.84 -2.30 22.72
N PRO A 286 -3.06 -2.81 23.03
CA PRO A 286 -3.27 -4.20 23.40
C PRO A 286 -2.59 -5.17 22.42
N GLU A 287 -1.82 -6.14 22.92
CA GLU A 287 -1.03 -7.07 22.09
C GLU A 287 -1.86 -7.83 21.04
N ARG A 288 -3.16 -8.02 21.31
CA ARG A 288 -4.07 -8.79 20.47
C ARG A 288 -5.03 -7.94 19.63
N ILE A 289 -4.78 -6.64 19.51
CA ILE A 289 -5.69 -5.73 18.79
C ILE A 289 -5.85 -6.10 17.31
N GLY A 290 -4.80 -6.63 16.67
CA GLY A 290 -4.87 -7.13 15.29
C GLY A 290 -5.61 -8.47 15.12
N ASP A 291 -5.92 -9.18 16.21
CA ASP A 291 -6.67 -10.44 16.17
C ASP A 291 -8.19 -10.23 16.30
N MET A 292 -8.64 -8.97 16.42
CA MET A 292 -10.06 -8.68 16.61
C MET A 292 -10.86 -9.17 15.39
N PRO A 293 -11.91 -9.99 15.61
CA PRO A 293 -12.56 -10.75 14.52
C PRO A 293 -13.25 -9.87 13.48
N GLY A 294 -13.66 -8.65 13.85
CA GLY A 294 -14.38 -7.72 12.99
C GLY A 294 -13.56 -6.52 12.51
N LEU A 295 -12.38 -6.26 13.07
CA LEU A 295 -11.69 -4.99 12.90
C LEU A 295 -11.10 -4.88 11.49
N ARG A 296 -11.55 -3.86 10.74
CA ARG A 296 -11.16 -3.63 9.35
C ARG A 296 -10.36 -2.36 9.16
N GLU A 297 -10.65 -1.34 9.96
CA GLU A 297 -9.99 -0.04 9.90
C GLU A 297 -9.49 0.37 11.29
N LEU A 298 -8.20 0.71 11.37
CA LEU A 298 -7.57 1.26 12.56
C LEU A 298 -6.80 2.53 12.20
N SER A 299 -7.12 3.65 12.85
CA SER A 299 -6.35 4.90 12.76
C SER A 299 -5.74 5.23 14.12
N ILE A 300 -4.43 5.49 14.15
CA ILE A 300 -3.66 5.74 15.37
C ILE A 300 -2.68 6.90 15.21
N ARG A 301 -2.97 7.84 14.32
CA ARG A 301 -2.13 9.02 14.01
C ARG A 301 -1.97 9.94 15.22
N GLY A 302 -0.94 10.77 15.23
CA GLY A 302 -0.71 11.78 16.27
C GLY A 302 -0.52 11.21 17.68
N ASN A 303 0.03 10.00 17.82
CA ASN A 303 0.28 9.33 19.10
C ASN A 303 1.78 9.25 19.45
N ARG A 304 2.10 8.74 20.65
CA ARG A 304 3.47 8.64 21.20
C ARG A 304 4.01 7.21 21.20
N PHE A 305 3.63 6.39 20.20
CA PHE A 305 4.08 5.00 20.13
C PHE A 305 5.60 4.89 20.12
N VAL A 306 6.08 3.97 20.95
CA VAL A 306 7.47 3.51 21.04
C VAL A 306 7.56 2.03 20.62
N SER A 307 6.45 1.30 20.70
CA SER A 307 6.31 -0.08 20.25
C SER A 307 4.88 -0.33 19.77
N LEU A 308 4.70 -1.35 18.93
CA LEU A 308 3.40 -1.73 18.37
C LEU A 308 3.24 -3.26 18.35
N PRO A 309 2.00 -3.78 18.51
CA PRO A 309 1.74 -5.21 18.41
C PRO A 309 2.04 -5.78 17.01
N LYS A 310 2.69 -6.95 16.96
CA LYS A 310 3.08 -7.63 15.70
C LYS A 310 1.89 -8.03 14.83
N ASN A 311 0.72 -8.27 15.42
CA ASN A 311 -0.47 -8.69 14.69
C ASN A 311 -1.23 -7.55 14.01
N LEU A 312 -0.79 -6.29 14.15
CA LEU A 312 -1.42 -5.15 13.47
C LEU A 312 -1.48 -5.33 11.94
N ALA A 313 -0.57 -6.10 11.33
CA ALA A 313 -0.62 -6.50 9.92
C ALA A 313 -1.91 -7.21 9.51
N ASN A 314 -2.67 -7.77 10.46
CA ASN A 314 -3.92 -8.44 10.15
C ASN A 314 -5.06 -7.46 9.86
N ILE A 315 -4.89 -6.17 10.17
CA ILE A 315 -5.90 -5.13 9.95
C ILE A 315 -5.75 -4.61 8.51
N PRO A 316 -6.76 -4.78 7.63
CA PRO A 316 -6.69 -4.42 6.22
C PRO A 316 -6.37 -2.95 5.93
N LYS A 317 -6.89 -2.03 6.75
CA LYS A 317 -6.69 -0.59 6.59
C LYS A 317 -6.14 -0.01 7.89
N LEU A 318 -4.85 0.24 7.88
CA LEU A 318 -4.12 0.76 9.03
C LEU A 318 -3.56 2.12 8.69
N ASP A 319 -3.87 3.11 9.53
CA ASP A 319 -3.53 4.50 9.30
C ASP A 319 -2.68 5.09 10.44
N VAL A 320 -1.49 5.56 10.10
CA VAL A 320 -0.35 5.75 11.01
C VAL A 320 0.48 6.95 10.58
N ASP A 321 1.20 7.59 11.50
CA ASP A 321 2.06 8.73 11.16
C ASP A 321 3.23 8.29 10.26
N HIS A 322 3.48 9.04 9.18
CA HIS A 322 4.56 8.79 8.22
C HIS A 322 5.97 8.61 8.83
N PRO A 323 6.42 9.45 9.79
CA PRO A 323 7.74 9.26 10.43
C PRO A 323 7.80 8.04 11.36
N LYS A 324 6.66 7.47 11.74
CA LYS A 324 6.57 6.26 12.58
C LYS A 324 6.28 5.00 11.78
N ARG A 325 6.24 5.10 10.45
CA ARG A 325 6.09 3.94 9.55
C ARG A 325 7.20 2.91 9.73
N ALA A 326 8.37 3.32 10.22
CA ALA A 326 9.46 2.43 10.64
C ALA A 326 9.08 1.49 11.81
N LEU A 327 8.15 1.88 12.70
CA LEU A 327 7.61 0.96 13.72
C LEU A 327 6.65 -0.10 13.13
N PHE A 328 6.25 0.06 11.85
CA PHE A 328 5.45 -0.90 11.08
C PHE A 328 6.30 -1.68 10.06
N GLN A 329 7.58 -1.33 9.90
CA GLN A 329 8.50 -2.04 9.00
C GLN A 329 8.59 -3.52 9.40
N ASP A 330 8.66 -3.86 10.69
CA ASP A 330 8.68 -5.25 11.21
C ASP A 330 7.50 -6.14 10.76
N VAL A 331 6.41 -5.52 10.31
CA VAL A 331 5.08 -6.16 10.27
C VAL A 331 4.61 -6.41 8.82
N GLY A 332 5.20 -5.75 7.83
CA GLY A 332 4.74 -5.81 6.43
C GLY A 332 5.25 -7.01 5.62
N TYR A 333 6.53 -7.37 5.74
CA TYR A 333 7.10 -8.37 4.84
C TYR A 333 6.73 -9.80 5.23
N ARG A 334 6.13 -10.53 4.29
CA ARG A 334 5.72 -11.93 4.47
C ARG A 334 6.49 -12.86 3.55
N SER A 335 7.67 -13.29 3.95
CA SER A 335 8.43 -14.33 3.25
C SER A 335 7.68 -15.65 3.24
N LYS A 336 7.83 -16.45 2.17
CA LYS A 336 7.42 -17.87 2.17
C LYS A 336 8.38 -18.74 2.99
N ASN A 337 9.58 -18.25 3.25
CA ASN A 337 10.55 -18.90 4.11
C ASN A 337 10.23 -18.60 5.59
N ALA A 338 9.82 -19.64 6.31
CA ALA A 338 9.54 -19.55 7.75
C ALA A 338 10.78 -19.82 8.62
N ALA A 339 11.92 -20.24 8.04
CA ALA A 339 13.13 -20.54 8.78
C ALA A 339 13.96 -19.27 9.03
N SER A 340 14.73 -19.27 10.12
CA SER A 340 15.79 -18.28 10.33
C SER A 340 16.84 -18.40 9.24
N ILE A 341 17.38 -17.28 8.81
CA ILE A 341 18.50 -17.22 7.88
C ILE A 341 19.80 -16.94 8.62
N ASP A 342 20.91 -17.27 7.96
CA ASP A 342 22.26 -17.07 8.47
C ASP A 342 22.80 -15.72 8.00
N GLU A 343 22.69 -14.69 8.84
CA GLU A 343 23.10 -13.32 8.52
C GLU A 343 24.60 -13.18 8.26
N SER A 344 25.42 -14.09 8.80
CA SER A 344 26.88 -14.09 8.61
C SER A 344 27.30 -14.35 7.16
N LEU A 345 26.34 -14.71 6.30
CA LEU A 345 26.56 -14.82 4.85
C LEU A 345 26.78 -13.45 4.20
N PHE A 346 26.19 -12.37 4.71
CA PHE A 346 26.12 -11.08 4.02
C PHE A 346 27.15 -10.05 4.52
N ASP A 347 27.72 -10.28 5.70
CA ASP A 347 28.71 -9.41 6.32
C ASP A 347 30.15 -9.93 6.12
N LEU A 348 31.12 -9.25 6.73
CA LEU A 348 32.54 -9.60 6.64
C LEU A 348 32.98 -10.66 7.66
N SER A 349 32.07 -11.21 8.49
CA SER A 349 32.43 -12.15 9.57
C SER A 349 33.04 -13.46 9.04
N ARG A 350 32.59 -13.92 7.85
CA ARG A 350 33.15 -15.08 7.13
C ARG A 350 34.40 -14.74 6.31
N HIS A 351 34.75 -13.46 6.23
CA HIS A 351 35.84 -12.94 5.41
C HIS A 351 36.84 -12.11 6.25
N PRO A 352 37.46 -12.70 7.31
CA PRO A 352 38.28 -11.94 8.26
C PRO A 352 39.51 -11.28 7.61
N ALA A 353 40.04 -11.84 6.51
CA ALA A 353 41.12 -11.23 5.76
C ALA A 353 40.69 -9.93 5.05
N LEU A 354 39.45 -9.86 4.55
CA LEU A 354 38.90 -8.63 3.98
C LEU A 354 38.57 -7.62 5.08
N GLY A 355 37.96 -8.09 6.18
CA GLY A 355 37.70 -7.25 7.36
C GLY A 355 38.96 -6.58 7.90
N ALA A 356 40.05 -7.34 8.10
CA ALA A 356 41.33 -6.80 8.58
C ALA A 356 41.97 -5.80 7.61
N ARG A 357 41.77 -5.99 6.29
CA ARG A 357 42.25 -5.03 5.28
C ARG A 357 41.43 -3.74 5.31
N LEU A 358 40.11 -3.84 5.46
CA LEU A 358 39.23 -2.67 5.59
C LEU A 358 39.55 -1.90 6.86
N GLU A 359 39.69 -2.60 7.99
CA GLU A 359 40.06 -2.00 9.28
C GLU A 359 41.36 -1.19 9.18
N LYS A 360 42.41 -1.77 8.57
CA LYS A 360 43.67 -1.08 8.31
C LYS A 360 43.52 0.12 7.37
N ALA A 361 42.59 0.07 6.41
CA ALA A 361 42.33 1.20 5.52
C ALA A 361 41.56 2.31 6.26
N LEU A 362 40.61 1.97 7.14
CA LEU A 362 39.87 2.92 7.96
C LEU A 362 40.78 3.67 8.96
N ASP A 363 41.92 3.09 9.35
CA ASP A 363 42.94 3.79 10.15
C ASP A 363 43.50 5.03 9.46
N THR A 364 43.41 5.15 8.13
CA THR A 364 43.82 6.38 7.43
C THR A 364 42.73 7.45 7.39
N VAL A 365 41.50 7.10 7.77
CA VAL A 365 40.33 7.99 7.72
C VAL A 365 40.10 8.67 9.07
N SER A 366 40.18 7.91 10.17
CA SER A 366 39.90 8.43 11.51
C SER A 366 40.55 7.61 12.63
N ASP A 367 40.94 8.29 13.70
CA ASP A 367 41.39 7.64 14.94
C ASP A 367 40.22 7.27 15.88
N ASP A 368 38.98 7.67 15.53
CA ASP A 368 37.81 7.39 16.36
C ASP A 368 37.39 5.91 16.25
N VAL A 369 37.52 5.21 17.38
CA VAL A 369 37.25 3.77 17.47
C VAL A 369 35.79 3.43 17.22
N GLN A 370 34.84 4.27 17.64
CA GLN A 370 33.41 3.99 17.45
C GLN A 370 33.00 4.17 16.00
N LEU A 371 33.46 5.25 15.34
CA LEU A 371 33.14 5.52 13.94
C LEU A 371 33.77 4.49 13.00
N LYS A 372 35.02 4.08 13.25
CA LYS A 372 35.66 2.98 12.51
C LYS A 372 34.92 1.67 12.68
N ARG A 373 34.53 1.35 13.91
CA ARG A 373 33.79 0.12 14.20
C ARG A 373 32.43 0.11 13.50
N MET A 374 31.72 1.23 13.49
CA MET A 374 30.48 1.39 12.73
C MET A 374 30.72 1.14 11.23
N ALA A 375 31.71 1.80 10.62
CA ALA A 375 32.00 1.59 9.20
C ALA A 375 32.36 0.14 8.87
N LEU A 376 33.11 -0.54 9.75
CA LEU A 376 33.44 -1.96 9.59
C LEU A 376 32.20 -2.86 9.72
N GLU A 377 31.37 -2.67 10.75
CA GLU A 377 30.18 -3.49 11.00
C GLU A 377 29.07 -3.25 9.97
N CYS A 378 28.97 -2.05 9.40
CA CYS A 378 27.99 -1.72 8.37
C CYS A 378 28.47 -2.07 6.95
N SER A 379 29.72 -2.51 6.78
CA SER A 379 30.26 -2.96 5.50
C SER A 379 29.86 -4.40 5.19
N THR A 380 29.67 -4.69 3.90
CA THR A 380 29.12 -5.96 3.40
C THR A 380 30.10 -6.66 2.48
N TYR A 381 29.98 -7.98 2.37
CA TYR A 381 30.66 -8.74 1.34
C TYR A 381 29.89 -8.62 0.03
N ALA A 382 30.58 -8.26 -1.06
CA ALA A 382 29.94 -8.01 -2.34
C ALA A 382 30.73 -8.65 -3.49
N LEU A 383 30.02 -8.91 -4.59
CA LEU A 383 30.64 -9.20 -5.88
C LEU A 383 30.53 -7.97 -6.77
N TYR A 384 31.54 -7.77 -7.59
CA TYR A 384 31.56 -6.75 -8.62
C TYR A 384 31.72 -7.43 -9.97
N ALA A 385 31.00 -6.90 -10.95
CA ALA A 385 30.90 -7.42 -12.30
C ALA A 385 31.38 -6.34 -13.27
N GLU A 386 32.58 -6.53 -13.79
CA GLU A 386 33.18 -5.64 -14.80
C GLU A 386 32.68 -6.02 -16.19
N SER A 387 32.22 -5.03 -16.93
CA SER A 387 31.74 -5.18 -18.30
C SER A 387 32.90 -5.15 -19.29
N GLU A 388 33.07 -6.21 -20.06
CA GLU A 388 34.06 -6.32 -21.13
C GLU A 388 33.37 -6.27 -22.50
N SER A 389 33.80 -5.34 -23.35
CA SER A 389 33.37 -5.31 -24.74
C SER A 389 33.75 -6.60 -25.45
N VAL A 390 32.81 -7.23 -26.15
CA VAL A 390 33.05 -8.49 -26.84
C VAL A 390 33.19 -8.28 -28.36
N ALA A 391 34.18 -8.94 -28.97
CA ALA A 391 34.35 -8.95 -30.43
C ALA A 391 33.48 -10.02 -31.13
N ALA A 392 32.91 -10.94 -30.36
CA ALA A 392 32.00 -12.01 -30.79
C ALA A 392 30.92 -12.20 -29.73
N PRO A 393 29.73 -12.71 -30.08
CA PRO A 393 28.65 -12.87 -29.10
C PRO A 393 29.07 -13.68 -27.88
N VAL A 394 28.56 -13.30 -26.71
CA VAL A 394 28.79 -14.03 -25.47
C VAL A 394 28.34 -15.48 -25.64
N PRO A 395 29.14 -16.49 -25.22
CA PRO A 395 28.76 -17.89 -25.34
C PRO A 395 27.37 -18.16 -24.74
N LEU A 396 26.63 -19.11 -25.32
CA LEU A 396 25.29 -19.46 -24.85
C LEU A 396 25.32 -19.81 -23.36
N GLY A 397 24.49 -19.12 -22.58
CA GLY A 397 24.44 -19.23 -21.12
C GLY A 397 25.58 -18.52 -20.36
N GLY A 398 26.43 -17.71 -20.99
CA GLY A 398 27.41 -16.88 -20.27
C GLY A 398 26.75 -15.68 -19.56
N SER A 399 27.38 -15.18 -18.50
CA SER A 399 26.94 -13.97 -17.81
C SER A 399 27.20 -12.71 -18.64
N LYS A 400 26.21 -11.84 -18.75
CA LYS A 400 26.29 -10.64 -19.59
C LYS A 400 25.29 -9.55 -19.20
N THR A 401 25.54 -8.34 -19.66
CA THR A 401 24.55 -7.27 -19.80
C THR A 401 24.22 -7.04 -21.27
N GLY A 402 22.99 -6.58 -21.53
CA GLY A 402 22.54 -6.17 -22.86
C GLY A 402 22.40 -7.30 -23.89
N GLY A 403 22.06 -6.91 -25.11
CA GLY A 403 21.68 -7.84 -26.17
C GLY A 403 20.39 -8.61 -25.89
N ALA A 404 20.23 -9.79 -26.50
CA ALA A 404 19.04 -10.63 -26.31
C ALA A 404 19.27 -11.71 -25.23
N PRO A 405 18.32 -12.01 -24.34
CA PRO A 405 18.50 -13.00 -23.29
C PRO A 405 18.64 -14.42 -23.85
N HIS A 406 19.42 -15.24 -23.17
CA HIS A 406 19.53 -16.68 -23.45
C HIS A 406 18.49 -17.45 -22.63
N LEU A 407 17.24 -17.49 -23.06
CA LEU A 407 16.13 -18.12 -22.34
C LEU A 407 15.94 -19.60 -22.74
N PRO A 408 15.50 -20.48 -21.83
CA PRO A 408 14.98 -21.78 -22.23
C PRO A 408 13.78 -21.62 -23.17
N VAL A 409 13.62 -22.56 -24.10
CA VAL A 409 12.56 -22.50 -25.13
C VAL A 409 11.13 -22.50 -24.58
N ASP A 410 10.93 -22.98 -23.36
CA ASP A 410 9.65 -23.04 -22.65
C ASP A 410 9.41 -21.85 -21.71
N VAL A 411 10.38 -20.93 -21.58
CA VAL A 411 10.28 -19.74 -20.74
C VAL A 411 9.95 -18.54 -21.60
N ALA A 412 8.79 -17.93 -21.36
CA ALA A 412 8.38 -16.73 -22.07
C ALA A 412 9.20 -15.51 -21.64
N HIS A 413 9.48 -14.62 -22.60
CA HIS A 413 10.01 -13.29 -22.30
C HIS A 413 8.95 -12.48 -21.53
N PRO A 414 9.32 -11.79 -20.43
CA PRO A 414 8.37 -10.96 -19.69
C PRO A 414 7.72 -9.88 -20.57
N MET A 415 6.40 -9.72 -20.40
CA MET A 415 5.57 -8.74 -21.11
C MET A 415 4.39 -8.27 -20.25
N ASP A 416 3.89 -7.07 -20.54
CA ASP A 416 2.67 -6.57 -19.92
C ASP A 416 1.40 -7.23 -20.49
N ARG A 417 0.24 -6.89 -19.92
CA ARG A 417 -1.08 -7.39 -20.38
C ARG A 417 -1.45 -6.99 -21.82
N ASN A 418 -0.77 -6.01 -22.39
CA ASN A 418 -0.98 -5.54 -23.77
C ASN A 418 0.01 -6.20 -24.75
N GLY A 419 0.92 -7.05 -24.27
CA GLY A 419 1.94 -7.73 -25.07
C GLY A 419 3.18 -6.89 -25.35
N LEU A 420 3.41 -5.81 -24.60
CA LEU A 420 4.64 -5.02 -24.66
C LEU A 420 5.75 -5.71 -23.86
N LEU A 421 6.91 -5.94 -24.47
CA LEU A 421 8.04 -6.61 -23.82
C LEU A 421 8.71 -5.67 -22.81
N SER A 422 9.08 -6.23 -21.65
CA SER A 422 10.03 -5.58 -20.73
C SER A 422 11.43 -5.55 -21.36
N LEU A 423 12.25 -4.56 -21.01
CA LEU A 423 13.65 -4.49 -21.43
C LEU A 423 14.47 -5.55 -20.69
N PHE A 424 15.27 -6.33 -21.41
CA PHE A 424 16.29 -7.19 -20.83
C PHE A 424 17.55 -6.40 -20.46
N LEU A 425 18.03 -6.58 -19.23
CA LEU A 425 19.19 -5.85 -18.71
C LEU A 425 20.41 -6.75 -18.55
N ALA A 426 20.24 -7.88 -17.87
CA ALA A 426 21.34 -8.76 -17.51
C ALA A 426 20.91 -10.22 -17.35
N GLN A 427 21.84 -11.13 -17.61
CA GLN A 427 21.77 -12.52 -17.17
C GLN A 427 23.04 -12.92 -16.42
N ILE A 428 22.88 -13.73 -15.38
CA ILE A 428 23.99 -14.14 -14.51
C ILE A 428 23.94 -15.65 -14.35
N ASP A 429 24.98 -16.34 -14.83
CA ASP A 429 25.15 -17.77 -14.59
C ASP A 429 25.69 -17.97 -13.18
N LEU A 430 24.86 -18.55 -12.32
CA LEU A 430 25.19 -18.75 -10.92
C LEU A 430 26.36 -19.73 -10.73
N ALA A 431 26.65 -20.60 -11.69
CA ALA A 431 27.81 -21.47 -11.65
C ALA A 431 29.14 -20.69 -11.76
N GLU A 432 29.14 -19.58 -12.52
CA GLU A 432 30.32 -18.73 -12.71
C GLU A 432 30.69 -18.00 -11.41
N ILE A 433 29.70 -17.59 -10.63
CA ILE A 433 29.90 -16.88 -9.35
C ILE A 433 29.86 -17.77 -8.11
N ALA A 434 29.53 -19.07 -8.23
CA ALA A 434 29.37 -19.96 -7.08
C ALA A 434 30.62 -19.99 -6.17
N HIS A 435 31.82 -19.95 -6.74
CA HIS A 435 33.05 -19.97 -5.95
C HIS A 435 33.34 -18.64 -5.21
N LEU A 436 32.64 -17.56 -5.56
CA LEU A 436 32.83 -16.23 -5.01
C LEU A 436 31.81 -15.87 -3.94
N GLN A 437 30.63 -16.49 -3.90
CA GLN A 437 29.58 -16.13 -2.95
C GLN A 437 28.89 -17.36 -2.34
N PRO A 438 28.35 -17.24 -1.10
CA PRO A 438 27.65 -18.34 -0.43
C PRO A 438 26.11 -18.23 -0.35
N TRP A 439 25.46 -17.13 -0.76
CA TRP A 439 24.03 -16.84 -0.52
C TRP A 439 23.08 -17.09 -1.70
N LEU A 440 23.58 -17.15 -2.94
CA LEU A 440 22.82 -17.53 -4.14
C LEU A 440 22.98 -19.03 -4.43
N PRO A 441 22.03 -19.65 -5.17
CA PRO A 441 22.17 -21.02 -5.65
C PRO A 441 23.49 -21.27 -6.39
N ARG A 442 23.93 -22.53 -6.41
CA ARG A 442 25.23 -22.91 -7.00
C ARG A 442 25.18 -23.08 -8.52
N ARG A 443 23.99 -23.08 -9.11
CA ARG A 443 23.73 -23.29 -10.54
C ARG A 443 22.41 -22.62 -10.93
N GLY A 444 22.14 -22.56 -12.23
CA GLY A 444 20.96 -21.90 -12.80
C GLY A 444 21.28 -20.48 -13.24
N MET A 445 20.30 -19.85 -13.88
CA MET A 445 20.44 -18.52 -14.47
C MET A 445 19.51 -17.55 -13.76
N LEU A 446 20.03 -16.37 -13.42
CA LEU A 446 19.21 -15.20 -13.11
C LEU A 446 19.07 -14.33 -14.35
N TYR A 447 17.88 -13.80 -14.59
CA TYR A 447 17.60 -12.82 -15.63
C TYR A 447 16.90 -11.61 -15.04
N PHE A 448 17.30 -10.42 -15.47
CA PHE A 448 16.80 -9.15 -14.95
C PHE A 448 16.14 -8.36 -16.07
N PHE A 449 14.91 -7.94 -15.83
CA PHE A 449 14.11 -7.16 -16.74
C PHE A 449 13.45 -5.99 -16.02
N VAL A 450 13.17 -4.92 -16.77
CA VAL A 450 12.48 -3.73 -16.28
C VAL A 450 11.51 -3.22 -17.34
N ASP A 451 10.50 -2.46 -16.96
CA ASP A 451 9.59 -1.84 -17.90
C ASP A 451 10.19 -0.62 -18.61
N ASP A 452 10.93 0.22 -17.90
CA ASP A 452 11.66 1.36 -18.44
C ASP A 452 12.97 1.64 -17.68
N THR A 453 13.84 2.48 -18.25
CA THR A 453 15.11 2.88 -17.61
C THR A 453 15.05 4.24 -16.91
N GLN A 454 13.84 4.77 -16.68
CA GLN A 454 13.60 6.09 -16.09
C GLN A 454 13.12 6.01 -14.65
N TYR A 455 12.16 5.14 -14.39
CA TYR A 455 11.49 4.93 -13.10
C TYR A 455 11.60 3.49 -12.61
N ALA A 456 11.68 2.52 -13.53
CA ALA A 456 11.79 1.10 -13.21
C ALA A 456 10.67 0.58 -12.27
N GLU A 457 9.43 1.03 -12.47
CA GLU A 457 8.30 0.72 -11.58
C GLU A 457 7.91 -0.76 -11.59
N ASP A 458 8.22 -1.49 -12.67
CA ASP A 458 7.86 -2.91 -12.83
C ASP A 458 9.06 -3.76 -13.26
N ALA A 459 9.77 -4.25 -12.25
CA ALA A 459 10.89 -5.16 -12.41
C ALA A 459 10.49 -6.63 -12.38
N THR A 460 11.06 -7.41 -13.27
CA THR A 460 10.92 -8.87 -13.30
C THR A 460 12.29 -9.54 -13.16
N VAL A 461 12.43 -10.40 -12.15
CA VAL A 461 13.60 -11.28 -11.99
C VAL A 461 13.17 -12.73 -12.18
N LEU A 462 13.80 -13.42 -13.13
CA LEU A 462 13.57 -14.85 -13.37
C LEU A 462 14.76 -15.64 -12.84
N TYR A 463 14.49 -16.67 -12.05
CA TYR A 463 15.46 -17.71 -11.71
C TYR A 463 15.08 -19.01 -12.42
N VAL A 464 16.00 -19.53 -13.22
CA VAL A 464 15.77 -20.74 -14.01
C VAL A 464 16.89 -21.75 -13.81
N ASP A 465 16.58 -22.85 -13.12
CA ASP A 465 17.46 -24.03 -13.00
C ASP A 465 17.19 -24.99 -14.18
N ARG A 466 17.82 -24.69 -15.32
CA ARG A 466 17.82 -25.52 -16.55
C ARG A 466 19.24 -25.74 -17.02
N ALA A 467 19.44 -26.79 -17.81
CA ALA A 467 20.74 -27.10 -18.37
C ALA A 467 21.06 -26.11 -19.51
N ARG A 468 22.35 -25.85 -19.76
CA ARG A 468 22.76 -24.88 -20.79
C ARG A 468 22.30 -25.30 -22.19
N GLU A 469 22.10 -26.59 -22.41
CA GLU A 469 21.63 -27.16 -23.68
C GLU A 469 20.16 -26.82 -24.00
N ASP A 470 19.37 -26.46 -22.98
CA ASP A 470 17.97 -26.09 -23.14
C ASP A 470 17.79 -24.61 -23.54
N LEU A 471 18.87 -23.82 -23.50
CA LEU A 471 18.86 -22.39 -23.76
C LEU A 471 18.86 -22.08 -25.25
N ALA A 472 18.17 -21.00 -25.63
CA ALA A 472 18.24 -20.40 -26.94
C ALA A 472 18.37 -18.87 -26.81
N ILE A 473 19.03 -18.23 -27.78
CA ILE A 473 19.04 -16.78 -27.87
C ILE A 473 17.63 -16.33 -28.28
N TYR A 474 17.00 -15.49 -27.47
CA TYR A 474 15.68 -14.95 -27.80
C TYR A 474 15.76 -14.09 -29.06
N ALA A 475 14.85 -14.32 -30.01
CA ALA A 475 14.83 -13.60 -31.28
C ALA A 475 13.80 -12.47 -31.23
N TYR A 476 14.26 -11.22 -31.17
CA TYR A 476 13.39 -10.05 -31.32
C TYR A 476 12.94 -9.91 -32.79
N GLY A 477 11.63 -9.82 -33.01
CA GLY A 477 11.06 -9.57 -34.34
C GLY A 477 11.07 -8.06 -34.67
N ALA A 478 11.06 -7.71 -35.96
CA ALA A 478 11.03 -6.30 -36.40
C ALA A 478 9.78 -5.53 -35.96
N SER A 479 8.71 -6.22 -35.53
CA SER A 479 7.49 -5.62 -34.98
C SER A 479 7.42 -5.67 -33.45
N THR A 480 8.54 -5.96 -32.78
CA THR A 480 8.63 -5.97 -31.32
C THR A 480 8.27 -4.59 -30.79
N ARG A 481 7.47 -4.55 -29.72
CA ARG A 481 7.14 -3.32 -29.01
C ARG A 481 7.57 -3.45 -27.57
N TRP A 482 8.14 -2.37 -27.05
CA TRP A 482 8.68 -2.29 -25.71
C TRP A 482 7.72 -1.55 -24.80
N ARG A 483 7.83 -1.80 -23.50
CA ARG A 483 7.12 -1.03 -22.47
C ARG A 483 7.65 0.40 -22.39
N ASP A 484 8.97 0.55 -22.44
CA ASP A 484 9.62 1.83 -22.63
C ASP A 484 9.33 2.37 -24.04
N SER A 485 8.70 3.54 -24.11
CA SER A 485 8.34 4.16 -25.38
C SER A 485 9.53 4.75 -26.14
N ASP A 486 10.66 4.95 -25.45
CA ASP A 486 11.86 5.54 -26.04
C ASP A 486 12.78 4.48 -26.65
N LEU A 487 12.52 3.19 -26.41
CA LEU A 487 13.28 2.07 -26.96
C LEU A 487 12.76 1.60 -28.32
N ASP A 488 13.71 1.31 -29.22
CA ASP A 488 13.50 0.62 -30.49
C ASP A 488 14.50 -0.54 -30.62
N ILE A 489 14.18 -1.55 -31.44
CA ILE A 489 15.04 -2.72 -31.67
C ILE A 489 16.43 -2.35 -32.18
N ASP A 490 16.55 -1.24 -32.90
CA ASP A 490 17.82 -0.73 -33.43
C ASP A 490 18.68 -0.02 -32.35
N ASN A 491 18.11 0.27 -31.17
CA ASN A 491 18.75 1.01 -30.07
C ASN A 491 18.82 0.17 -28.77
N LEU A 492 18.85 -1.15 -28.88
CA LEU A 492 19.06 -2.00 -27.68
C LEU A 492 20.48 -1.83 -27.13
N PRO A 493 20.66 -1.90 -25.80
CA PRO A 493 22.00 -1.89 -25.21
C PRO A 493 22.86 -3.01 -25.78
N ALA A 494 24.11 -2.67 -26.10
CA ALA A 494 25.11 -3.57 -26.61
C ALA A 494 25.39 -4.70 -25.63
N GLU A 495 25.85 -5.80 -26.17
CA GLU A 495 26.20 -6.97 -25.38
C GLU A 495 27.60 -6.80 -24.77
N TYR A 496 27.69 -6.96 -23.45
CA TYR A 496 28.96 -6.99 -22.71
C TYR A 496 29.07 -8.27 -21.88
N ALA A 497 30.23 -8.93 -21.94
CA ALA A 497 30.51 -10.05 -21.05
C ALA A 497 30.82 -9.54 -19.65
N LEU A 498 30.38 -10.27 -18.62
CA LEU A 498 30.66 -9.92 -17.23
C LEU A 498 31.83 -10.74 -16.66
N ARG A 499 32.77 -10.06 -15.99
CA ARG A 499 33.79 -10.70 -15.16
C ARG A 499 33.59 -10.37 -13.69
N PHE A 500 33.53 -11.42 -12.88
CA PHE A 500 33.24 -11.27 -11.46
C PHE A 500 34.50 -11.29 -10.60
N SER A 501 34.51 -10.44 -9.59
CA SER A 501 35.47 -10.48 -8.50
C SER A 501 34.78 -10.19 -7.18
N ALA A 502 35.37 -10.68 -6.09
CA ALA A 502 34.87 -10.43 -4.76
C ALA A 502 35.55 -9.20 -4.14
N GLY A 503 34.81 -8.46 -3.32
CA GLY A 503 35.32 -7.30 -2.62
C GLY A 503 34.50 -6.94 -1.39
N VAL A 504 34.73 -5.72 -0.91
CA VAL A 504 34.04 -5.12 0.22
C VAL A 504 33.21 -3.95 -0.29
N SER A 505 31.94 -3.91 0.09
CA SER A 505 31.10 -2.72 -0.09
C SER A 505 30.98 -1.98 1.24
N VAL A 506 31.45 -0.74 1.23
CA VAL A 506 31.34 0.19 2.36
C VAL A 506 30.03 0.97 2.21
N PRO A 507 29.29 1.23 3.30
CA PRO A 507 28.08 2.02 3.24
C PRO A 507 28.34 3.47 2.82
N ASN A 508 27.36 4.08 2.18
CA ASN A 508 27.39 5.51 1.87
C ASN A 508 27.12 6.34 3.13
N PHE A 509 28.02 7.27 3.45
CA PHE A 509 27.95 8.14 4.62
C PHE A 509 27.37 9.53 4.35
N TYR A 510 27.06 9.88 3.09
CA TYR A 510 26.62 11.22 2.69
C TYR A 510 25.41 11.75 3.48
N ASN A 511 24.42 10.91 3.76
CA ASN A 511 23.18 11.32 4.44
C ASN A 511 22.85 10.44 5.66
N ILE A 512 23.84 9.76 6.23
CA ILE A 512 23.61 8.73 7.26
C ILE A 512 22.94 9.30 8.51
N GLY A 513 23.16 10.56 8.88
CA GLY A 513 22.62 11.15 10.11
C GLY A 513 21.09 11.11 10.21
N GLY A 514 20.38 11.32 9.10
CA GLY A 514 18.91 11.24 9.06
C GLY A 514 18.36 9.81 8.96
N HIS A 515 19.21 8.84 8.62
CA HIS A 515 18.81 7.49 8.23
C HIS A 515 19.43 6.38 9.10
N ALA A 516 20.38 6.70 9.99
CA ALA A 516 21.16 5.74 10.76
C ALA A 516 20.25 4.84 11.62
N ALA A 517 19.25 5.42 12.28
CA ALA A 517 18.31 4.66 13.10
C ALA A 517 17.50 3.63 12.29
N ALA A 518 17.21 3.93 11.02
CA ALA A 518 16.48 3.03 10.12
C ALA A 518 17.39 1.98 9.47
N ARG A 519 18.57 2.39 8.97
CA ARG A 519 19.54 1.52 8.29
C ARG A 519 20.28 0.60 9.25
N HIS A 520 20.72 1.15 10.37
CA HIS A 520 21.59 0.49 11.35
C HIS A 520 21.16 0.84 12.78
N PRO A 521 20.07 0.25 13.30
CA PRO A 521 19.48 0.62 14.59
C PRO A 521 20.47 0.61 15.76
N GLN A 522 21.44 -0.30 15.75
CA GLN A 522 22.49 -0.40 16.78
C GLN A 522 23.40 0.84 16.88
N TRP A 523 23.48 1.62 15.80
CA TRP A 523 24.30 2.83 15.68
C TRP A 523 23.46 4.12 15.65
N GLY A 524 22.13 4.02 15.68
CA GLY A 524 21.23 5.18 15.56
C GLY A 524 21.47 6.25 16.62
N GLY A 525 21.73 5.84 17.87
CA GLY A 525 22.03 6.77 18.97
C GLY A 525 23.31 7.59 18.78
N LEU A 526 24.23 7.18 17.90
CA LEU A 526 25.43 7.95 17.59
C LEU A 526 25.11 9.26 16.85
N PHE A 527 23.94 9.34 16.22
CA PHE A 527 23.49 10.47 15.40
C PHE A 527 22.30 11.21 16.03
N ASP A 528 21.90 10.86 17.26
CA ASP A 528 20.79 11.51 17.94
C ASP A 528 21.18 12.93 18.35
N GLU A 529 20.45 13.92 17.83
CA GLU A 529 20.68 15.33 18.05
C GLU A 529 20.49 15.76 19.51
N GLU A 530 19.62 15.09 20.27
CA GLU A 530 19.40 15.42 21.68
C GLU A 530 20.53 14.88 22.58
N GLU A 531 21.23 13.83 22.13
CA GLU A 531 22.29 13.16 22.88
C GLU A 531 23.72 13.57 22.46
N THR A 532 23.88 14.21 21.29
CA THR A 532 25.19 14.56 20.71
C THR A 532 25.54 16.03 20.86
N ASP A 533 26.66 16.33 21.55
CA ASP A 533 27.19 17.68 21.70
C ASP A 533 27.83 18.24 20.41
N ASP A 534 28.07 19.56 20.36
CA ASP A 534 28.60 20.25 19.17
C ASP A 534 29.95 19.69 18.70
N VAL A 535 30.80 19.22 19.63
CA VAL A 535 32.11 18.63 19.31
C VAL A 535 31.95 17.25 18.68
N GLY A 536 31.02 16.45 19.21
CA GLY A 536 30.62 15.16 18.66
C GLY A 536 30.05 15.29 17.26
N ARG A 537 29.18 16.28 17.02
CA ARG A 537 28.59 16.57 15.69
C ARG A 537 29.68 16.88 14.66
N ILE A 538 30.56 17.83 14.93
CA ILE A 538 31.67 18.20 14.01
C ILE A 538 32.58 17.00 13.70
N ARG A 539 32.83 16.14 14.70
CA ARG A 539 33.64 14.93 14.52
C ARG A 539 32.96 13.92 13.59
N ILE A 540 31.65 13.70 13.75
CA ILE A 540 30.86 12.81 12.91
C ILE A 540 30.80 13.34 11.46
N GLU A 541 30.54 14.64 11.29
CA GLU A 541 30.51 15.28 9.96
C GLU A 541 31.83 15.09 9.22
N ARG A 542 32.96 15.38 9.87
CA ARG A 542 34.30 15.18 9.28
C ARG A 542 34.57 13.74 8.88
N PHE A 543 34.10 12.79 9.69
CA PHE A 543 34.23 11.38 9.36
C PHE A 543 33.39 11.02 8.13
N CYS A 544 32.12 11.47 8.07
CA CYS A 544 31.25 11.23 6.92
C CYS A 544 31.85 11.83 5.63
N ASP A 545 32.36 13.07 5.70
CA ASP A 545 33.05 13.73 4.57
C ASP A 545 34.25 12.91 4.08
N ALA A 546 35.09 12.46 4.99
CA ALA A 546 36.26 11.65 4.65
C ALA A 546 35.87 10.28 4.08
N MET A 547 34.75 9.70 4.54
CA MET A 547 34.26 8.42 4.04
C MET A 547 33.71 8.49 2.61
N ILE A 548 33.16 9.63 2.19
CA ILE A 548 32.72 9.85 0.80
C ILE A 548 33.92 9.70 -0.15
N GLU A 549 35.04 10.37 0.14
CA GLU A 549 36.26 10.27 -0.68
C GLU A 549 36.94 8.89 -0.55
N PHE A 550 36.82 8.26 0.62
CA PHE A 550 37.43 6.96 0.90
C PHE A 550 36.87 5.85 0.01
N ASP A 551 35.55 5.75 -0.16
CA ASP A 551 34.94 4.67 -0.94
C ASP A 551 35.36 4.69 -2.43
N ASP A 552 35.53 5.88 -3.00
CA ASP A 552 36.02 6.07 -4.36
C ASP A 552 37.52 5.73 -4.53
N THR A 553 38.29 5.81 -3.44
CA THR A 553 39.76 5.65 -3.45
C THR A 553 40.24 4.28 -2.94
N LEU A 554 39.33 3.39 -2.52
CA LEU A 554 39.59 2.00 -2.09
C LEU A 554 40.24 1.08 -3.16
N GLY A 555 40.53 1.60 -4.36
CA GLY A 555 41.06 0.90 -5.54
C GLY A 555 42.46 0.27 -5.43
N ASP A 556 42.95 -0.03 -4.22
CA ASP A 556 44.11 -0.92 -4.06
C ASP A 556 43.67 -2.36 -4.36
N ARG A 557 44.43 -3.07 -5.20
CA ARG A 557 44.03 -4.38 -5.74
C ARG A 557 43.62 -5.33 -4.60
N GLY A 558 42.31 -5.52 -4.46
CA GLY A 558 41.68 -6.51 -3.59
C GLY A 558 40.79 -6.01 -2.46
N LEU A 559 40.50 -4.72 -2.31
CA LEU A 559 39.40 -4.25 -1.42
C LEU A 559 38.14 -3.93 -2.22
N LYS A 560 38.26 -3.06 -3.24
CA LYS A 560 37.19 -2.74 -4.21
C LYS A 560 37.77 -2.88 -5.64
N PRO A 561 37.20 -3.72 -6.51
CA PRO A 561 37.52 -3.72 -7.94
C PRO A 561 36.97 -2.45 -8.62
N HIS A 562 37.41 -2.19 -9.85
CA HIS A 562 37.42 -0.85 -10.48
C HIS A 562 36.17 0.03 -10.30
N ALA A 563 36.37 1.36 -10.20
CA ALA A 563 35.28 2.32 -10.18
C ALA A 563 34.37 2.17 -11.41
N ARG A 564 33.05 2.17 -11.21
CA ARG A 564 31.98 1.98 -12.22
C ARG A 564 31.77 0.55 -12.71
N ALA A 565 31.87 -0.44 -11.82
CA ALA A 565 31.45 -1.80 -12.10
C ALA A 565 30.02 -2.05 -11.58
N HIS A 566 29.24 -2.86 -12.30
CA HIS A 566 28.00 -3.42 -11.76
C HIS A 566 28.31 -4.27 -10.52
N SER A 567 27.34 -4.56 -9.66
CA SER A 567 27.61 -5.28 -8.42
C SER A 567 26.45 -6.13 -7.92
N ILE A 568 26.75 -7.09 -7.06
CA ILE A 568 25.81 -7.99 -6.38
C ILE A 568 26.13 -7.89 -4.89
N GLY A 569 25.14 -7.50 -4.10
CA GLY A 569 25.26 -7.34 -2.65
C GLY A 569 25.89 -6.02 -2.20
N ALA A 570 26.34 -5.17 -3.12
CA ALA A 570 26.92 -3.89 -2.76
C ALA A 570 25.86 -2.84 -2.43
N GLN A 571 26.19 -1.96 -1.51
CA GLN A 571 25.51 -0.70 -1.28
C GLN A 571 25.88 0.29 -2.39
N VAL A 572 24.92 1.16 -2.72
CA VAL A 572 25.06 2.17 -3.77
C VAL A 572 25.03 3.56 -3.16
N PHE A 573 25.54 4.54 -3.91
CA PHE A 573 25.38 5.94 -3.54
C PHE A 573 23.90 6.34 -3.63
N THR A 574 23.44 7.13 -2.66
CA THR A 574 22.06 7.63 -2.55
C THR A 574 22.07 9.04 -1.97
N GLN A 575 21.26 9.94 -2.53
CA GLN A 575 21.04 11.27 -1.92
C GLN A 575 19.96 11.24 -0.83
N HIS A 576 19.04 10.27 -0.90
CA HIS A 576 17.90 10.09 0.01
C HIS A 576 17.88 8.66 0.61
N GLU A 577 16.74 7.99 0.61
CA GLU A 577 16.61 6.62 1.05
C GLU A 577 17.47 5.65 0.21
N SER A 578 18.12 4.71 0.88
CA SER A 578 18.80 3.59 0.22
C SER A 578 17.79 2.68 -0.51
N PRO A 579 18.21 1.92 -1.54
CA PRO A 579 17.33 0.94 -2.20
C PRO A 579 16.70 -0.04 -1.19
N GLN A 580 17.42 -0.41 -0.14
CA GLN A 580 16.92 -1.24 0.95
C GLN A 580 15.82 -0.56 1.77
N GLU A 581 15.95 0.74 2.06
CA GLU A 581 14.90 1.52 2.73
C GLU A 581 13.67 1.68 1.84
N GLN A 582 13.86 1.92 0.54
CA GLN A 582 12.77 2.02 -0.42
C GLN A 582 12.04 0.68 -0.56
N ALA A 583 12.78 -0.43 -0.65
CA ALA A 583 12.21 -1.78 -0.69
C ALA A 583 11.44 -2.11 0.60
N ALA A 584 12.01 -1.78 1.76
CA ALA A 584 11.34 -1.89 3.06
C ALA A 584 10.07 -1.04 3.15
N ALA A 585 10.07 0.17 2.59
CA ALA A 585 8.91 1.04 2.54
C ALA A 585 7.81 0.49 1.61
N ALA A 586 8.20 -0.10 0.47
CA ALA A 586 7.28 -0.65 -0.51
C ALA A 586 6.66 -1.99 -0.07
N MET A 587 7.45 -2.86 0.54
CA MET A 587 7.11 -4.27 0.78
C MET A 587 7.08 -4.68 2.25
N GLY A 588 7.49 -3.78 3.16
CA GLY A 588 7.69 -4.06 4.58
C GLY A 588 9.05 -4.70 4.89
N GLY A 589 9.25 -5.09 6.14
CA GLY A 589 10.55 -5.49 6.69
C GLY A 589 11.42 -4.28 7.05
N PHE A 590 12.52 -4.50 7.75
CA PHE A 590 13.53 -3.47 8.02
C PHE A 590 14.54 -3.38 6.88
N ALA A 591 15.10 -2.20 6.61
CA ALA A 591 16.10 -1.99 5.57
C ALA A 591 17.27 -3.01 5.65
N HIS A 592 17.80 -3.29 6.85
CA HIS A 592 18.90 -4.26 7.02
C HIS A 592 18.52 -5.72 6.71
N GLU A 593 17.23 -6.05 6.56
CA GLU A 593 16.74 -7.37 6.14
C GLU A 593 16.71 -7.52 4.60
N TRP A 594 16.92 -6.43 3.87
CA TRP A 594 17.01 -6.37 2.42
C TRP A 594 18.46 -6.37 1.95
N MET A 595 18.66 -6.90 0.75
CA MET A 595 19.95 -6.96 0.07
C MET A 595 19.78 -6.48 -1.36
N ASN A 596 20.75 -5.75 -1.87
CA ASN A 596 20.82 -5.40 -3.29
C ASN A 596 21.27 -6.64 -4.08
N LEU A 597 20.35 -7.29 -4.78
CA LEU A 597 20.59 -8.47 -5.59
C LEU A 597 21.44 -8.16 -6.83
N LEU A 598 21.20 -7.03 -7.48
CA LEU A 598 22.01 -6.55 -8.61
C LEU A 598 21.92 -5.02 -8.67
N CYS A 599 23.07 -4.35 -8.75
CA CYS A 599 23.17 -2.92 -9.01
C CYS A 599 23.83 -2.73 -10.39
N LEU A 600 23.12 -2.08 -11.30
CA LEU A 600 23.58 -1.75 -12.64
C LEU A 600 23.92 -0.26 -12.70
N GLU A 601 25.20 0.04 -12.76
CA GLU A 601 25.73 1.38 -13.04
C GLU A 601 25.46 1.83 -14.49
N SER A 602 25.25 3.12 -14.70
CA SER A 602 25.25 3.73 -16.03
C SER A 602 26.65 3.69 -16.65
N VAL A 603 26.91 2.72 -17.52
CA VAL A 603 28.21 2.47 -18.16
C VAL A 603 28.00 2.13 -19.63
N GLY A 604 28.75 2.79 -20.51
CA GLY A 604 28.64 2.56 -21.96
C GLY A 604 27.33 3.14 -22.49
N ASP A 605 26.48 2.27 -23.04
CA ASP A 605 25.15 2.60 -23.56
C ASP A 605 24.02 2.28 -22.57
N PHE A 606 24.33 1.73 -21.40
CA PHE A 606 23.40 1.72 -20.28
C PHE A 606 23.36 3.10 -19.63
N CYS A 607 22.18 3.73 -19.66
CA CYS A 607 21.91 4.99 -19.00
C CYS A 607 20.58 4.91 -18.25
N PHE A 608 20.65 5.01 -16.93
CA PHE A 608 19.49 5.03 -16.05
C PHE A 608 19.25 6.47 -15.60
N TRP A 609 18.19 7.10 -16.10
CA TRP A 609 17.96 8.54 -15.93
C TRP A 609 19.20 9.39 -16.29
N ASP A 610 19.55 10.39 -15.47
CA ASP A 610 20.77 11.21 -15.62
C ASP A 610 21.99 10.52 -15.01
N ALA A 611 22.50 9.48 -15.71
CA ALA A 611 23.69 8.71 -15.32
C ALA A 611 23.62 8.06 -13.92
N GLY A 612 22.45 7.53 -13.55
CA GLY A 612 22.19 6.89 -12.28
C GLY A 612 22.54 5.40 -12.19
N THR A 613 22.10 4.77 -11.10
CA THR A 613 22.25 3.34 -10.80
C THR A 613 20.88 2.69 -10.63
N LEU A 614 20.61 1.65 -11.42
CA LEU A 614 19.42 0.81 -11.26
C LEU A 614 19.73 -0.34 -10.30
N THR A 615 18.98 -0.45 -9.20
CA THR A 615 19.20 -1.45 -8.15
C THR A 615 17.99 -2.35 -8.01
N PHE A 616 18.22 -3.67 -8.02
CA PHE A 616 17.25 -4.69 -7.68
C PHE A 616 17.48 -5.14 -6.24
N SER A 617 16.50 -4.97 -5.35
CA SER A 617 16.58 -5.36 -3.94
C SER A 617 15.66 -6.54 -3.64
N VAL A 618 16.16 -7.51 -2.87
CA VAL A 618 15.46 -8.71 -2.43
C VAL A 618 15.58 -8.88 -0.93
N HIS A 619 14.52 -9.35 -0.26
CA HIS A 619 14.64 -9.66 1.16
C HIS A 619 15.45 -10.95 1.34
N LYS A 620 16.41 -10.92 2.27
CA LYS A 620 17.32 -12.03 2.55
C LYS A 620 16.61 -13.37 2.86
N ARG A 621 15.39 -13.36 3.41
CA ARG A 621 14.59 -14.57 3.69
C ARG A 621 14.10 -15.26 2.43
N ASP A 622 13.68 -14.49 1.42
CA ASP A 622 13.25 -15.02 0.13
C ASP A 622 14.45 -15.46 -0.70
N LEU A 623 15.56 -14.71 -0.65
CA LEU A 623 16.84 -15.09 -1.24
C LEU A 623 17.31 -16.47 -0.75
N ALA A 624 17.19 -16.75 0.54
CA ALA A 624 17.61 -18.03 1.14
C ALA A 624 16.85 -19.26 0.61
N VAL A 625 15.69 -19.07 -0.02
CA VAL A 625 14.92 -20.13 -0.70
C VAL A 625 14.84 -19.93 -2.21
N ALA A 626 15.65 -19.02 -2.76
CA ALA A 626 15.67 -18.66 -4.18
C ALA A 626 14.29 -18.22 -4.73
N ASP A 627 13.49 -17.53 -3.90
CA ASP A 627 12.24 -16.91 -4.33
C ASP A 627 12.51 -15.46 -4.77
N PHE A 628 12.37 -15.20 -6.06
CA PHE A 628 12.60 -13.87 -6.66
C PHE A 628 11.29 -13.21 -7.10
N ALA A 629 10.13 -13.72 -6.66
CA ALA A 629 8.82 -13.18 -7.04
C ALA A 629 8.53 -11.79 -6.44
N ARG A 630 9.37 -11.31 -5.52
CA ARG A 630 9.21 -10.05 -4.78
C ARG A 630 10.52 -9.27 -4.72
N VAL A 631 11.04 -8.95 -5.90
CA VAL A 631 12.16 -8.02 -6.04
C VAL A 631 11.60 -6.62 -6.26
N VAL A 632 12.20 -5.63 -5.62
CA VAL A 632 11.89 -4.21 -5.82
C VAL A 632 13.02 -3.60 -6.63
N ALA A 633 12.71 -2.85 -7.69
CA ALA A 633 13.71 -2.07 -8.40
C ALA A 633 13.60 -0.59 -8.02
N THR A 634 14.74 0.09 -7.95
CA THR A 634 14.85 1.53 -7.71
C THR A 634 15.95 2.12 -8.57
N ILE A 635 15.77 3.36 -9.02
CA ILE A 635 16.81 4.13 -9.70
C ILE A 635 17.25 5.27 -8.80
N GLU A 636 18.56 5.37 -8.57
CA GLU A 636 19.19 6.52 -7.93
C GLU A 636 19.98 7.31 -8.97
N SER A 637 19.70 8.60 -9.12
CA SER A 637 20.40 9.50 -10.04
C SER A 637 20.69 10.84 -9.37
N SER A 638 21.56 11.64 -10.00
CA SER A 638 21.96 12.96 -9.49
C SER A 638 20.84 13.98 -9.38
#